data_AF-A0A919HTF5-F1
#
_entry.id   AF-A0A919HTF5-F1
#
_cell.length_a   1.000
_cell.length_b   1.000
_cell.length_c   1.000
_cell.angle_alpha   90.00
_cell.angle_beta   90.00
_cell.angle_gamma   90.00
#
_symmetry.space_group_name_H-M   'P 1'
#
loop_
_entity.id
_entity.type
_entity.pdbx_description
1 polymer ?
#
loop_
_entity_poly.entity_id
_entity_poly.type
_entity_poly.pdbx_seq_one_letter_code
_entity_poly.pdbx_strand_id
1 'polypeptide(L)'
;MLRRRRHHPHHVGYSPAALLLALASVDASPAFHQISELVKSQSREGDPDFAAYYKEPSKQIDNPQLNLVYIYGESLERTYFDNDAFPNLTPELGRIKDEAIDFSNTMQLPGTDYTIAGMVASQCGIPLFAPFEGNASASVSSFFPQNICLGDILKNSGYENYFVQGANLRFAGKDVFLKSHGFDHLYGAEELKTTVADPTYRNDWGFYDDTVLDETWKKFEELSQSGKRFSLFALTVDTHHPDGFISRTCERKRYDVDGKKNLSFSAVSCSQEHIAALIEKIKASPYFKNTVIVVSSDHLAMKNSAWDYLNKHDRSNLFFVLRGDKPQQETLAVKRNTMDNGATVLDILGGDNYIGLGRSSLSGQSLSGIFMNMKEKVLAWKPDVIRLWNFPKEMKNFTIDSQKNMIAFSGSHFRLPLLLRVSDQRVEPLPESEYSAPLRFQLADFAPRDNFVWVDRCYKMGQLWSPELALSTDWCVSQGQLGGEQKVQHVDKPQWHGKTAFRDTLIDMERYKGNVDTLKIVDNDIRYKADSFVFNVAGAPEEVKQFSGISRPESWGRWSNAQLGSDVKIEYKEPLPEKFDLVITAKAYGPNANKPIPVRVGESEQVLTLDNDVTTTTLHFDNPTRSNTLIITPPDPQTTNEGNILGHSPRQLGIGMVEIKVVKSEG
;
A
#
# COMPACT_ATOMS: atom_id res chain seq x y z
N MET A 1 26.22 35.20 -21.22
CA MET A 1 26.85 36.10 -22.23
C MET A 1 26.61 35.52 -23.61
N LEU A 2 25.88 36.21 -24.49
CA LEU A 2 26.16 36.30 -25.94
C LEU A 2 25.13 37.26 -26.57
N ARG A 3 25.63 38.46 -26.82
CA ARG A 3 24.93 39.63 -27.34
C ARG A 3 24.88 39.50 -28.87
N ARG A 4 23.69 39.55 -29.47
CA ARG A 4 23.50 39.63 -30.94
C ARG A 4 24.33 40.78 -31.52
N ARG A 5 25.33 40.47 -32.33
CA ARG A 5 25.87 41.38 -33.35
C ARG A 5 25.33 40.97 -34.71
N ARG A 6 24.75 41.94 -35.41
CA ARG A 6 24.27 41.84 -36.80
C ARG A 6 25.48 41.69 -37.74
N HIS A 7 25.27 40.89 -38.79
CA HIS A 7 26.14 40.63 -39.95
C HIS A 7 27.17 39.51 -39.83
N HIS A 8 26.73 38.27 -40.06
CA HIS A 8 27.36 37.24 -40.90
C HIS A 8 26.33 36.13 -41.19
N PRO A 9 26.25 35.56 -42.41
CA PRO A 9 25.33 34.46 -42.70
C PRO A 9 25.85 33.17 -42.04
N HIS A 10 24.91 32.39 -41.52
CA HIS A 10 25.06 31.13 -40.79
C HIS A 10 26.39 30.36 -41.01
N HIS A 11 27.21 30.24 -39.95
CA HIS A 11 28.34 29.32 -39.90
C HIS A 11 27.82 27.88 -39.75
N VAL A 12 28.15 27.02 -40.73
CA VAL A 12 27.70 25.62 -40.83
C VAL A 12 28.11 24.76 -39.62
N GLY A 13 29.10 25.18 -38.83
CA GLY A 13 29.56 24.48 -37.62
C GLY A 13 28.71 24.67 -36.36
N TYR A 14 27.79 25.65 -36.32
CA TYR A 14 26.96 25.89 -35.13
C TYR A 14 25.79 24.89 -34.99
N SER A 15 25.32 24.30 -36.08
CA SER A 15 24.20 23.33 -36.04
C SER A 15 24.63 21.95 -35.51
N PRO A 16 25.79 21.38 -35.91
CA PRO A 16 26.28 20.12 -35.33
C PRO A 16 26.66 20.26 -33.85
N ALA A 17 27.27 21.37 -33.45
CA ALA A 17 27.63 21.62 -32.06
C ALA A 17 26.40 21.81 -31.16
N ALA A 18 25.37 22.51 -31.64
CA ALA A 18 24.09 22.63 -30.95
C ALA A 18 23.35 21.29 -30.85
N LEU A 19 23.41 20.46 -31.90
CA LEU A 19 22.83 19.10 -31.90
C LEU A 19 23.58 18.18 -30.92
N LEU A 20 24.91 18.23 -30.90
CA LEU A 20 25.74 17.49 -29.94
C LEU A 20 25.47 17.92 -28.50
N LEU A 21 25.34 19.24 -28.24
CA LEU A 21 24.99 19.75 -26.91
C LEU A 21 23.55 19.39 -26.51
N ALA A 22 22.61 19.38 -27.47
CA ALA A 22 21.25 18.93 -27.22
C ALA A 22 21.20 17.42 -26.91
N LEU A 23 21.90 16.58 -27.68
CA LEU A 23 22.01 15.14 -27.44
C LEU A 23 22.71 14.85 -26.10
N ALA A 24 23.80 15.55 -25.79
CA ALA A 24 24.48 15.46 -24.50
C ALA A 24 23.60 15.95 -23.34
N SER A 25 22.73 16.95 -23.56
CA SER A 25 21.77 17.41 -22.54
C SER A 25 20.62 16.44 -22.31
N VAL A 26 20.22 15.67 -23.34
CA VAL A 26 19.26 14.58 -23.20
C VAL A 26 19.89 13.46 -22.39
N ASP A 27 21.12 13.05 -22.73
CA ASP A 27 21.86 11.98 -22.04
C ASP A 27 22.16 12.36 -20.58
N ALA A 28 22.56 13.60 -20.32
CA ALA A 28 22.82 14.13 -18.97
C ALA A 28 21.55 14.49 -18.18
N SER A 29 20.35 14.34 -18.77
CA SER A 29 19.12 14.69 -18.06
C SER A 29 18.77 13.61 -17.01
N PRO A 30 18.39 14.00 -15.79
CA PRO A 30 17.93 13.06 -14.77
C PRO A 30 16.73 12.21 -15.25
N ALA A 31 15.87 12.79 -16.09
CA ALA A 31 14.71 12.11 -16.65
C ALA A 31 15.11 11.00 -17.64
N PHE A 32 16.09 11.25 -18.53
CA PHE A 32 16.59 10.20 -19.43
C PHE A 32 17.34 9.11 -18.66
N HIS A 33 18.14 9.47 -17.65
CA HIS A 33 18.78 8.49 -16.78
C HIS A 33 17.74 7.62 -16.05
N GLN A 34 16.69 8.22 -15.48
CA GLN A 34 15.60 7.49 -14.82
C GLN A 34 14.81 6.59 -15.78
N ILE A 35 14.49 7.08 -16.99
CA ILE A 35 13.79 6.29 -18.01
C ILE A 35 14.70 5.17 -18.53
N SER A 36 15.98 5.43 -18.77
CA SER A 36 16.94 4.41 -19.24
C SER A 36 17.21 3.36 -18.17
N GLU A 37 17.31 3.74 -16.90
CA GLU A 37 17.43 2.83 -15.74
C GLU A 37 16.18 1.97 -15.61
N LEU A 38 14.99 2.58 -15.73
CA LEU A 38 13.72 1.87 -15.69
C LEU A 38 13.61 0.84 -16.82
N VAL A 39 13.90 1.25 -18.05
CA VAL A 39 13.89 0.38 -19.24
C VAL A 39 14.95 -0.73 -19.12
N LYS A 40 16.19 -0.40 -18.73
CA LYS A 40 17.26 -1.39 -18.51
C LYS A 40 16.92 -2.38 -17.39
N SER A 41 16.27 -1.93 -16.32
CA SER A 41 15.86 -2.81 -15.20
C SER A 41 14.75 -3.78 -15.59
N GLN A 42 13.90 -3.42 -16.56
CA GLN A 42 12.83 -4.26 -17.06
C GLN A 42 13.25 -5.17 -18.22
N SER A 43 14.32 -4.81 -18.95
CA SER A 43 14.79 -5.54 -20.14
C SER A 43 16.02 -6.42 -19.91
N ARG A 44 16.66 -6.37 -18.73
CA ARG A 44 17.81 -7.23 -18.41
C ARG A 44 17.38 -8.67 -18.15
N GLU A 45 17.99 -9.61 -18.88
CA GLU A 45 18.10 -11.00 -18.40
C GLU A 45 18.85 -11.00 -17.05
N GLY A 46 18.54 -11.96 -16.17
CA GLY A 46 19.10 -11.98 -14.81
C GLY A 46 20.62 -11.86 -14.75
N ASP A 47 21.13 -11.30 -13.65
CA ASP A 47 22.58 -11.28 -13.44
C ASP A 47 23.04 -12.73 -13.16
N PRO A 48 23.96 -13.30 -13.98
CA PRO A 48 24.36 -14.70 -13.86
C PRO A 48 24.94 -15.06 -12.49
N ASP A 49 25.35 -14.08 -11.66
CA ASP A 49 25.86 -14.34 -10.33
C ASP A 49 24.81 -14.40 -9.21
N PHE A 50 23.53 -14.06 -9.46
CA PHE A 50 22.48 -14.15 -8.43
C PHE A 50 22.45 -15.56 -7.80
N ALA A 51 22.46 -16.59 -8.65
CA ALA A 51 22.47 -17.99 -8.22
C ALA A 51 23.73 -18.38 -7.44
N ALA A 52 24.85 -17.66 -7.60
CA ALA A 52 26.08 -17.91 -6.85
C ALA A 52 26.01 -17.34 -5.41
N TYR A 53 25.21 -16.29 -5.19
CA TYR A 53 25.07 -15.63 -3.90
C TYR A 53 23.78 -16.01 -3.16
N TYR A 54 22.73 -16.43 -3.85
CA TYR A 54 21.52 -16.93 -3.21
C TYR A 54 21.78 -18.29 -2.57
N LYS A 55 21.50 -18.43 -1.27
CA LYS A 55 21.66 -19.67 -0.52
C LYS A 55 20.36 -20.09 0.17
N GLU A 56 19.95 -21.33 -0.07
CA GLU A 56 18.82 -21.94 0.63
C GLU A 56 19.29 -22.53 1.97
N PRO A 57 18.76 -22.07 3.12
CA PRO A 57 19.12 -22.62 4.42
C PRO A 57 18.52 -24.02 4.63
N SER A 58 19.06 -24.72 5.63
CA SER A 58 18.44 -25.88 6.23
C SER A 58 17.03 -25.53 6.72
N LYS A 59 16.09 -26.45 6.50
CA LYS A 59 14.67 -26.22 6.78
C LYS A 59 14.32 -26.30 8.27
N GLN A 60 15.26 -26.66 9.14
CA GLN A 60 15.05 -26.82 10.58
C GLN A 60 16.33 -26.50 11.35
N ILE A 61 16.18 -26.19 12.62
CA ILE A 61 17.23 -26.05 13.62
C ILE A 61 17.29 -27.36 14.41
N ASP A 62 18.50 -27.89 14.59
CA ASP A 62 18.68 -29.08 15.41
C ASP A 62 18.54 -28.73 16.90
N ASN A 63 17.58 -29.35 17.58
CA ASN A 63 17.36 -29.25 19.03
C ASN A 63 17.24 -27.80 19.55
N PRO A 64 16.24 -27.02 19.11
CA PRO A 64 16.11 -25.60 19.45
C PRO A 64 15.92 -25.34 20.95
N GLN A 65 16.72 -24.42 21.51
CA GLN A 65 16.76 -24.14 22.95
C GLN A 65 16.17 -22.79 23.38
N LEU A 66 16.02 -21.84 22.46
CA LEU A 66 15.70 -20.46 22.79
C LEU A 66 14.36 -20.04 22.19
N ASN A 67 13.57 -19.28 22.94
CA ASN A 67 12.42 -18.55 22.42
C ASN A 67 12.89 -17.28 21.70
N LEU A 68 12.09 -16.79 20.77
CA LEU A 68 12.37 -15.55 20.04
C LEU A 68 11.28 -14.51 20.32
N VAL A 69 11.69 -13.30 20.70
CA VAL A 69 10.84 -12.11 20.65
C VAL A 69 11.45 -11.15 19.65
N TYR A 70 10.71 -10.80 18.61
CA TYR A 70 11.19 -9.92 17.54
C TYR A 70 10.29 -8.69 17.45
N ILE A 71 10.83 -7.51 17.70
CA ILE A 71 10.10 -6.25 17.71
C ILE A 71 10.53 -5.43 16.49
N TYR A 72 9.61 -5.27 15.54
CA TYR A 72 9.74 -4.29 14.48
C TYR A 72 9.29 -2.93 15.01
N GLY A 73 10.20 -1.96 15.05
CA GLY A 73 9.87 -0.56 15.26
C GLY A 73 9.55 0.11 13.93
N GLU A 74 8.28 0.43 13.69
CA GLU A 74 7.82 1.15 12.49
C GLU A 74 8.63 2.42 12.28
N SER A 75 9.30 2.56 11.14
CA SER A 75 10.11 3.74 10.81
C SER A 75 11.18 4.11 11.87
N LEU A 76 11.47 3.25 12.85
CA LEU A 76 12.34 3.53 13.99
C LEU A 76 13.79 3.30 13.59
N GLU A 77 14.44 4.31 13.01
CA GLU A 77 15.81 4.24 12.55
C GLU A 77 16.85 4.39 13.68
N ARG A 78 18.04 3.82 13.48
CA ARG A 78 19.15 3.93 14.43
C ARG A 78 19.62 5.37 14.58
N THR A 79 19.41 6.19 13.56
CA THR A 79 19.78 7.62 13.55
C THR A 79 19.11 8.41 14.68
N TYR A 80 17.91 8.02 15.13
CA TYR A 80 17.26 8.65 16.29
C TYR A 80 18.02 8.48 17.61
N PHE A 81 18.94 7.52 17.69
CA PHE A 81 19.74 7.23 18.89
C PHE A 81 21.02 8.06 18.97
N ASP A 82 21.30 8.91 17.98
CA ASP A 82 22.37 9.90 18.08
C ASP A 82 21.95 11.01 19.04
N ASN A 83 22.45 10.94 20.27
CA ASN A 83 22.09 11.88 21.33
C ASN A 83 22.70 13.28 21.14
N ASP A 84 23.74 13.43 20.30
CA ASP A 84 24.27 14.75 19.96
C ASP A 84 23.35 15.43 18.93
N ALA A 85 22.80 14.67 18.00
CA ALA A 85 21.82 15.15 17.01
C ALA A 85 20.41 15.32 17.59
N PHE A 86 19.97 14.38 18.43
CA PHE A 86 18.61 14.31 18.99
C PHE A 86 18.64 14.09 20.52
N PRO A 87 19.02 15.11 21.30
CA PRO A 87 19.20 14.98 22.74
C PRO A 87 17.96 14.42 23.45
N ASN A 88 18.14 13.32 24.17
CA ASN A 88 17.10 12.64 24.95
C ASN A 88 15.86 12.21 24.13
N LEU A 89 16.02 11.94 22.82
CA LEU A 89 14.92 11.45 22.00
C LEU A 89 14.54 10.00 22.36
N THR A 90 15.53 9.12 22.52
CA THR A 90 15.35 7.68 22.78
C THR A 90 16.07 7.18 24.05
N PRO A 91 15.84 7.77 25.24
CA PRO A 91 16.70 7.53 26.40
C PRO A 91 16.56 6.12 27.00
N GLU A 92 15.36 5.54 27.09
CA GLU A 92 15.16 4.21 27.69
C GLU A 92 15.63 3.11 26.76
N LEU A 93 15.19 3.15 25.50
CA LEU A 93 15.58 2.15 24.53
C LEU A 93 17.07 2.28 24.17
N GLY A 94 17.61 3.50 24.20
CA GLY A 94 19.04 3.77 24.01
C GLY A 94 19.90 3.07 25.06
N ARG A 95 19.53 3.17 26.35
CA ARG A 95 20.22 2.43 27.43
C ARG A 95 20.16 0.92 27.21
N ILE A 96 19.00 0.39 26.82
CA ILE A 96 18.84 -1.05 26.54
C ILE A 96 19.70 -1.48 25.35
N LYS A 97 19.73 -0.69 24.28
CA LYS A 97 20.57 -0.93 23.10
C LYS A 97 22.05 -0.96 23.49
N ASP A 98 22.47 -0.10 24.42
CA ASP A 98 23.86 -0.05 24.92
C ASP A 98 24.23 -1.29 25.76
N GLU A 99 23.27 -2.08 26.25
CA GLU A 99 23.48 -3.37 26.93
C GLU A 99 23.46 -4.57 25.95
N ALA A 100 23.26 -4.33 24.65
CA ALA A 100 23.00 -5.34 23.63
C ALA A 100 24.18 -5.55 22.67
N ILE A 101 24.01 -6.50 21.74
CA ILE A 101 24.81 -6.56 20.51
C ILE A 101 24.15 -5.60 19.49
N ASP A 102 24.69 -4.38 19.34
CA ASP A 102 24.20 -3.32 18.46
C ASP A 102 24.96 -3.32 17.14
N PHE A 103 24.25 -3.35 16.00
CA PHE A 103 24.86 -3.31 14.69
C PHE A 103 24.70 -1.93 14.05
N SER A 104 25.77 -1.13 14.12
CA SER A 104 25.69 0.31 13.87
C SER A 104 25.68 0.74 12.41
N ASN A 105 25.84 -0.21 11.46
CA ASN A 105 25.96 0.09 10.04
C ASN A 105 25.01 -0.77 9.18
N THR A 106 23.73 -0.79 9.57
CA THR A 106 22.68 -1.49 8.83
C THR A 106 22.06 -0.58 7.78
N MET A 107 22.38 -0.84 6.53
CA MET A 107 21.93 -0.04 5.40
C MET A 107 20.51 -0.41 4.95
N GLN A 108 19.73 0.60 4.54
CA GLN A 108 18.51 0.39 3.75
C GLN A 108 18.87 0.24 2.27
N LEU A 109 18.24 -0.74 1.61
CA LEU A 109 18.43 -1.05 0.19
C LEU A 109 17.12 -0.83 -0.59
N PRO A 110 17.20 -0.70 -1.93
CA PRO A 110 15.99 -0.70 -2.76
C PRO A 110 15.15 -1.96 -2.53
N GLY A 111 13.84 -1.80 -2.40
CA GLY A 111 12.94 -2.93 -2.11
C GLY A 111 13.00 -3.41 -0.67
N THR A 112 13.44 -2.57 0.27
CA THR A 112 13.42 -2.83 1.73
C THR A 112 12.95 -1.59 2.52
N ASP A 113 12.23 -0.68 1.86
CA ASP A 113 12.03 0.72 2.26
C ASP A 113 10.60 1.07 2.69
N TYR A 114 9.80 0.04 2.98
CA TYR A 114 8.44 0.12 3.54
C TYR A 114 8.16 -1.17 4.33
N THR A 115 7.21 -1.13 5.27
CA THR A 115 7.05 -2.14 6.34
C THR A 115 7.12 -3.59 5.85
N ILE A 116 6.30 -3.98 4.87
CA ILE A 116 6.26 -5.36 4.38
C ILE A 116 7.55 -5.75 3.64
N ALA A 117 8.21 -4.81 2.96
CA ALA A 117 9.50 -5.05 2.33
C ALA A 117 10.62 -5.25 3.35
N GLY A 118 10.61 -4.47 4.44
CA GLY A 118 11.49 -4.65 5.59
C GLY A 118 11.31 -6.02 6.26
N MET A 119 10.06 -6.44 6.45
CA MET A 119 9.72 -7.76 6.98
C MET A 119 10.19 -8.89 6.06
N VAL A 120 9.92 -8.80 4.75
CA VAL A 120 10.39 -9.78 3.76
C VAL A 120 11.92 -9.85 3.75
N ALA A 121 12.61 -8.70 3.70
CA ALA A 121 14.07 -8.66 3.72
C ALA A 121 14.62 -9.29 4.99
N SER A 122 14.12 -8.89 6.14
CA SER A 122 14.62 -9.38 7.42
C SER A 122 14.31 -10.86 7.69
N GLN A 123 13.24 -11.43 7.12
CA GLN A 123 12.91 -12.84 7.35
C GLN A 123 13.39 -13.78 6.25
N CYS A 124 13.40 -13.34 4.99
CA CYS A 124 13.71 -14.18 3.82
C CYS A 124 15.07 -13.88 3.20
N GLY A 125 15.74 -12.82 3.64
CA GLY A 125 17.05 -12.42 3.11
C GLY A 125 17.02 -12.00 1.63
N ILE A 126 15.90 -11.45 1.16
CA ILE A 126 15.72 -10.93 -0.20
C ILE A 126 14.92 -9.63 -0.20
N PRO A 127 15.13 -8.70 -1.15
CA PRO A 127 14.28 -7.51 -1.25
C PRO A 127 12.88 -7.86 -1.77
N LEU A 128 11.89 -7.04 -1.46
CA LEU A 128 10.54 -7.15 -2.03
C LEU A 128 10.47 -6.40 -3.36
N PHE A 129 10.74 -7.13 -4.44
CA PHE A 129 10.47 -6.69 -5.80
C PHE A 129 9.34 -7.50 -6.41
N ALA A 130 8.32 -6.82 -6.91
CA ALA A 130 7.18 -7.40 -7.60
C ALA A 130 6.97 -6.69 -8.96
N PRO A 131 6.26 -7.31 -9.93
CA PRO A 131 5.84 -6.64 -11.15
C PRO A 131 4.71 -5.62 -10.93
N PHE A 132 4.28 -5.45 -9.68
CA PHE A 132 3.26 -4.52 -9.22
C PHE A 132 3.77 -3.74 -8.01
N GLU A 133 3.03 -2.72 -7.58
CA GLU A 133 3.36 -1.96 -6.38
C GLU A 133 3.39 -2.86 -5.14
N GLY A 134 4.45 -2.79 -4.33
CA GLY A 134 4.68 -3.76 -3.24
C GLY A 134 3.53 -3.87 -2.22
N ASN A 135 2.80 -2.79 -1.95
CA ASN A 135 1.64 -2.80 -1.07
C ASN A 135 0.39 -3.45 -1.70
N ALA A 136 0.38 -3.68 -3.01
CA ALA A 136 -0.68 -4.40 -3.72
C ALA A 136 -0.56 -5.94 -3.57
N SER A 137 0.43 -6.42 -2.82
CA SER A 137 0.63 -7.85 -2.55
C SER A 137 -0.53 -8.50 -1.77
N ALA A 138 -1.45 -7.73 -1.17
CA ALA A 138 -2.67 -8.27 -0.57
C ALA A 138 -3.60 -9.02 -1.56
N SER A 139 -3.37 -8.80 -2.85
CA SER A 139 -4.17 -9.35 -3.95
C SER A 139 -3.58 -10.63 -4.56
N VAL A 140 -2.39 -11.06 -4.13
CA VAL A 140 -1.82 -12.37 -4.48
C VAL A 140 -2.22 -13.46 -3.47
N SER A 141 -2.15 -14.72 -3.89
CA SER A 141 -2.49 -15.87 -3.03
C SER A 141 -1.36 -16.31 -2.10
N SER A 142 -0.10 -15.97 -2.43
CA SER A 142 1.08 -16.38 -1.68
C SER A 142 2.25 -15.43 -1.96
N PHE A 143 3.13 -15.22 -0.98
CA PHE A 143 4.41 -14.55 -1.17
C PHE A 143 5.50 -15.57 -1.46
N PHE A 144 6.38 -15.27 -2.43
CA PHE A 144 7.61 -16.01 -2.74
C PHE A 144 7.57 -17.52 -2.41
N PRO A 145 6.69 -18.31 -3.04
CA PRO A 145 6.35 -19.66 -2.57
C PRO A 145 7.50 -20.67 -2.65
N GLN A 146 8.61 -20.33 -3.32
CA GLN A 146 9.81 -21.18 -3.38
C GLN A 146 10.88 -20.76 -2.37
N ASN A 147 10.70 -19.64 -1.67
CA ASN A 147 11.67 -19.13 -0.72
C ASN A 147 11.44 -19.72 0.66
N ILE A 148 12.53 -20.07 1.32
CA ILE A 148 12.52 -20.49 2.73
C ILE A 148 12.89 -19.26 3.57
N CYS A 149 11.96 -18.84 4.43
CA CYS A 149 12.15 -17.71 5.33
C CYS A 149 12.34 -18.19 6.78
N LEU A 150 12.76 -17.28 7.66
CA LEU A 150 12.97 -17.57 9.09
C LEU A 150 11.74 -18.22 9.73
N GLY A 151 10.53 -17.72 9.43
CA GLY A 151 9.27 -18.29 9.94
C GLY A 151 9.07 -19.76 9.55
N ASP A 152 9.39 -20.14 8.31
CA ASP A 152 9.32 -21.53 7.83
C ASP A 152 10.25 -22.44 8.63
N ILE A 153 11.49 -21.99 8.84
CA ILE A 153 12.51 -22.74 9.55
C ILE A 153 12.10 -22.93 11.01
N LEU A 154 11.62 -21.88 11.67
CA LEU A 154 11.14 -21.94 13.05
C LEU A 154 9.94 -22.88 13.17
N LYS A 155 8.98 -22.79 12.24
CA LYS A 155 7.80 -23.66 12.23
C LYS A 155 8.19 -25.13 12.11
N ASN A 156 9.06 -25.45 11.16
CA ASN A 156 9.57 -26.80 10.95
C ASN A 156 10.42 -27.30 12.13
N SER A 157 11.02 -26.39 12.90
CA SER A 157 11.76 -26.69 14.13
C SER A 157 10.84 -26.88 15.35
N GLY A 158 9.51 -26.83 15.16
CA GLY A 158 8.53 -27.03 16.23
C GLY A 158 8.16 -25.77 17.01
N TYR A 159 8.47 -24.58 16.51
CA TYR A 159 8.03 -23.33 17.12
C TYR A 159 6.55 -23.08 16.83
N GLU A 160 5.85 -22.51 17.81
CA GLU A 160 4.61 -21.79 17.54
C GLU A 160 4.94 -20.33 17.19
N ASN A 161 4.63 -19.93 15.96
CA ASN A 161 4.94 -18.61 15.44
C ASN A 161 3.74 -17.67 15.57
N TYR A 162 3.92 -16.61 16.35
CA TYR A 162 2.92 -15.59 16.65
C TYR A 162 3.34 -14.24 16.06
N PHE A 163 2.37 -13.47 15.59
CA PHE A 163 2.54 -12.09 15.14
C PHE A 163 1.45 -11.20 15.72
N VAL A 164 1.82 -10.04 16.28
CA VAL A 164 0.92 -9.07 16.90
C VAL A 164 1.21 -7.67 16.33
N GLN A 165 0.16 -6.97 15.88
CA GLN A 165 0.25 -5.56 15.48
C GLN A 165 -1.06 -4.83 15.77
N GLY A 166 -1.00 -3.51 15.81
CA GLY A 166 -2.19 -2.68 15.98
C GLY A 166 -3.02 -2.53 14.70
N ALA A 167 -2.38 -2.58 13.54
CA ALA A 167 -3.00 -2.36 12.24
C ALA A 167 -3.77 -3.58 11.72
N ASN A 168 -4.61 -3.38 10.69
CA ASN A 168 -5.30 -4.48 10.03
C ASN A 168 -4.29 -5.38 9.28
N LEU A 169 -4.33 -6.69 9.51
CA LEU A 169 -3.38 -7.65 8.90
C LEU A 169 -3.46 -7.71 7.37
N ARG A 170 -4.61 -7.35 6.77
CA ARG A 170 -4.77 -7.33 5.31
C ARG A 170 -3.96 -6.21 4.66
N PHE A 171 -3.63 -5.15 5.40
CA PHE A 171 -2.85 -4.03 4.89
C PHE A 171 -1.48 -4.50 4.36
N ALA A 172 -1.16 -4.11 3.13
CA ALA A 172 0.04 -4.50 2.39
C ALA A 172 0.25 -6.02 2.19
N GLY A 173 -0.78 -6.86 2.44
CA GLY A 173 -0.70 -8.30 2.31
C GLY A 173 0.14 -8.99 3.39
N LYS A 174 0.25 -8.37 4.58
CA LYS A 174 0.98 -8.94 5.73
C LYS A 174 0.42 -10.30 6.14
N ASP A 175 -0.90 -10.46 6.13
CA ASP A 175 -1.57 -11.75 6.41
C ASP A 175 -1.16 -12.84 5.42
N VAL A 176 -1.12 -12.53 4.11
CA VAL A 176 -0.72 -13.46 3.07
C VAL A 176 0.75 -13.85 3.24
N PHE A 177 1.64 -12.89 3.46
CA PHE A 177 3.07 -13.16 3.68
C PHE A 177 3.29 -14.06 4.89
N LEU A 178 2.79 -13.67 6.07
CA LEU A 178 3.02 -14.40 7.31
C LEU A 178 2.44 -15.83 7.25
N LYS A 179 1.23 -16.01 6.71
CA LYS A 179 0.64 -17.34 6.51
C LYS A 179 1.40 -18.19 5.49
N SER A 180 1.96 -17.56 4.45
CA SER A 180 2.79 -18.26 3.46
C SER A 180 4.08 -18.78 4.08
N HIS A 181 4.57 -18.15 5.15
CA HIS A 181 5.87 -18.41 5.74
C HIS A 181 5.81 -18.86 7.22
N GLY A 182 4.90 -19.80 7.51
CA GLY A 182 4.92 -20.57 8.76
C GLY A 182 4.32 -19.88 9.99
N PHE A 183 3.58 -18.78 9.84
CA PHE A 183 2.82 -18.17 10.96
C PHE A 183 1.35 -18.57 10.94
N ASP A 184 0.91 -19.22 12.01
CA ASP A 184 -0.48 -19.65 12.18
C ASP A 184 -1.29 -18.75 13.13
N HIS A 185 -0.61 -17.95 13.95
CA HIS A 185 -1.24 -17.15 15.00
C HIS A 185 -1.03 -15.66 14.74
N LEU A 186 -1.99 -15.02 14.07
CA LEU A 186 -1.92 -13.62 13.70
C LEU A 186 -2.96 -12.78 14.45
N TYR A 187 -2.51 -11.68 15.04
CA TYR A 187 -3.36 -10.75 15.77
C TYR A 187 -3.17 -9.34 15.21
N GLY A 188 -4.19 -8.83 14.51
CA GLY A 188 -4.27 -7.45 14.05
C GLY A 188 -5.46 -6.73 14.66
N ALA A 189 -5.80 -5.58 14.08
CA ALA A 189 -6.91 -4.74 14.53
C ALA A 189 -8.25 -5.48 14.73
N GLU A 190 -8.60 -6.44 13.86
CA GLU A 190 -9.89 -7.13 13.94
C GLU A 190 -9.87 -8.23 15.02
N GLU A 191 -8.77 -8.96 15.12
CA GLU A 191 -8.58 -10.03 16.11
C GLU A 191 -8.44 -9.46 17.53
N LEU A 192 -7.71 -8.35 17.67
CA LEU A 192 -7.48 -7.67 18.95
C LEU A 192 -8.73 -7.00 19.52
N LYS A 193 -9.72 -6.65 18.67
CA LYS A 193 -10.94 -5.95 19.09
C LYS A 193 -11.70 -6.64 20.23
N THR A 194 -11.58 -7.96 20.33
CA THR A 194 -12.28 -8.76 21.36
C THR A 194 -11.42 -9.04 22.59
N THR A 195 -10.13 -8.75 22.55
CA THR A 195 -9.17 -9.06 23.63
C THR A 195 -8.67 -7.82 24.35
N VAL A 196 -8.57 -6.68 23.66
CA VAL A 196 -8.13 -5.41 24.27
C VAL A 196 -9.17 -4.87 25.25
N ALA A 197 -8.69 -4.12 26.25
CA ALA A 197 -9.56 -3.51 27.26
C ALA A 197 -10.48 -2.42 26.67
N ASP A 198 -10.01 -1.68 25.66
CA ASP A 198 -10.73 -0.59 25.03
C ASP A 198 -10.66 -0.72 23.49
N PRO A 199 -11.69 -1.32 22.84
CA PRO A 199 -11.70 -1.50 21.39
C PRO A 199 -11.86 -0.19 20.60
N THR A 200 -12.19 0.92 21.28
CA THR A 200 -12.38 2.24 20.66
C THR A 200 -11.11 3.07 20.66
N TYR A 201 -10.11 2.70 21.47
CA TYR A 201 -8.85 3.42 21.58
C TYR A 201 -7.91 3.07 20.42
N ARG A 202 -8.10 3.76 19.29
CA ARG A 202 -7.41 3.52 18.02
C ARG A 202 -7.05 4.82 17.32
N ASN A 203 -5.98 4.81 16.55
CA ASN A 203 -5.63 5.84 15.57
C ASN A 203 -6.10 5.42 14.16
N ASP A 204 -5.78 6.22 13.14
CA ASP A 204 -6.20 5.98 11.75
C ASP A 204 -5.68 4.65 11.18
N TRP A 205 -4.60 4.10 11.73
CA TRP A 205 -3.99 2.84 11.29
C TRP A 205 -4.42 1.63 12.11
N GLY A 206 -4.68 1.80 13.40
CA GLY A 206 -4.87 0.66 14.30
C GLY A 206 -4.90 0.98 15.79
N PHE A 207 -4.68 -0.03 16.61
CA PHE A 207 -4.41 0.16 18.04
C PHE A 207 -3.05 0.82 18.24
N TYR A 208 -2.98 1.67 19.26
CA TYR A 208 -1.78 2.36 19.70
C TYR A 208 -0.71 1.38 20.24
N ASP A 209 0.55 1.80 20.23
CA ASP A 209 1.69 0.95 20.62
C ASP A 209 1.59 0.48 22.07
N ASP A 210 1.08 1.31 22.98
CA ASP A 210 0.87 0.93 24.38
C ASP A 210 -0.03 -0.32 24.52
N THR A 211 -1.10 -0.36 23.73
CA THR A 211 -2.07 -1.45 23.71
C THR A 211 -1.46 -2.69 23.07
N VAL A 212 -0.78 -2.54 21.93
CA VAL A 212 -0.16 -3.65 21.20
C VAL A 212 0.94 -4.32 22.02
N LEU A 213 1.80 -3.53 22.67
CA LEU A 213 2.93 -4.04 23.44
C LEU A 213 2.49 -4.62 24.80
N ASP A 214 1.40 -4.13 25.39
CA ASP A 214 0.78 -4.79 26.55
C ASP A 214 0.15 -6.15 26.19
N GLU A 215 -0.52 -6.28 25.04
CA GLU A 215 -1.02 -7.58 24.56
C GLU A 215 0.14 -8.53 24.19
N THR A 216 1.23 -7.98 23.63
CA THR A 216 2.47 -8.73 23.36
C THR A 216 3.06 -9.29 24.65
N TRP A 217 3.12 -8.49 25.73
CA TRP A 217 3.57 -8.95 27.04
C TRP A 217 2.71 -10.11 27.58
N LYS A 218 1.38 -9.97 27.56
CA LYS A 218 0.46 -11.03 28.02
C LYS A 218 0.69 -12.33 27.24
N LYS A 219 0.84 -12.23 25.91
CA LYS A 219 1.10 -13.40 25.06
C LYS A 219 2.46 -14.01 25.35
N PHE A 220 3.50 -13.21 25.54
CA PHE A 220 4.83 -13.70 25.94
C PHE A 220 4.79 -14.51 27.23
N GLU A 221 4.10 -14.01 28.26
CA GLU A 221 3.97 -14.68 29.55
C GLU A 221 3.21 -16.01 29.41
N GLU A 222 2.08 -16.02 28.70
CA GLU A 222 1.29 -17.22 28.40
C GLU A 222 2.13 -18.29 27.68
N LEU A 223 2.81 -17.91 26.60
CA LEU A 223 3.61 -18.84 25.80
C LEU A 223 4.81 -19.38 26.58
N SER A 224 5.44 -18.54 27.40
CA SER A 224 6.56 -18.95 28.25
C SER A 224 6.16 -19.98 29.32
N GLN A 225 4.90 -19.94 29.78
CA GLN A 225 4.36 -20.93 30.72
C GLN A 225 3.96 -22.26 30.05
N SER A 226 3.73 -22.27 28.73
CA SER A 226 3.28 -23.47 28.00
C SER A 226 4.35 -24.57 27.88
N GLY A 227 5.63 -24.21 28.05
CA GLY A 227 6.76 -25.11 27.86
C GLY A 227 7.13 -25.44 26.40
N LYS A 228 6.39 -24.89 25.42
CA LYS A 228 6.71 -25.03 23.99
C LYS A 228 7.66 -23.92 23.51
N ARG A 229 8.42 -24.20 22.45
CA ARG A 229 9.20 -23.16 21.75
C ARG A 229 8.24 -22.25 20.99
N PHE A 230 8.49 -20.96 21.05
CA PHE A 230 7.70 -19.97 20.34
C PHE A 230 8.56 -18.86 19.77
N SER A 231 8.06 -18.25 18.71
CA SER A 231 8.53 -16.95 18.24
C SER A 231 7.38 -15.96 18.30
N LEU A 232 7.57 -14.83 18.97
CA LEU A 232 6.58 -13.78 19.10
C LEU A 232 7.10 -12.52 18.40
N PHE A 233 6.50 -12.22 17.26
CA PHE A 233 6.80 -11.02 16.49
C PHE A 233 5.80 -9.93 16.85
N ALA A 234 6.28 -8.71 17.07
CA ALA A 234 5.47 -7.52 17.29
C ALA A 234 5.86 -6.44 16.28
N LEU A 235 4.89 -5.65 15.82
CA LEU A 235 5.12 -4.49 14.96
C LEU A 235 4.38 -3.27 15.53
N THR A 236 5.13 -2.22 15.84
CA THR A 236 4.57 -0.93 16.25
C THR A 236 3.97 -0.16 15.08
N VAL A 237 3.18 0.88 15.35
CA VAL A 237 2.53 1.69 14.30
C VAL A 237 2.48 3.18 14.66
N ASP A 238 2.70 3.59 15.91
CA ASP A 238 2.52 4.98 16.32
C ASP A 238 3.50 5.95 15.61
N THR A 239 4.63 5.48 15.13
CA THR A 239 5.62 6.27 14.37
C THR A 239 5.30 6.39 12.88
N HIS A 240 4.20 5.79 12.42
CA HIS A 240 3.81 5.79 11.01
C HIS A 240 3.52 7.21 10.49
N HIS A 241 3.83 7.44 9.21
CA HIS A 241 3.55 8.70 8.52
C HIS A 241 2.02 9.00 8.45
N PRO A 242 1.58 10.27 8.34
CA PRO A 242 2.35 11.46 7.99
C PRO A 242 3.20 12.08 9.12
N ASP A 243 2.77 12.01 10.38
CA ASP A 243 3.44 12.71 11.50
C ASP A 243 3.42 11.93 12.84
N GLY A 244 3.04 10.66 12.81
CA GLY A 244 2.93 9.80 13.98
C GLY A 244 1.75 10.10 14.91
N PHE A 245 1.61 9.24 15.91
CA PHE A 245 0.55 9.20 16.90
C PHE A 245 1.19 9.07 18.29
N ILE A 246 0.55 9.64 19.30
CA ILE A 246 1.08 9.67 20.66
C ILE A 246 0.12 8.92 21.57
N SER A 247 0.59 7.78 22.08
CA SER A 247 -0.13 6.93 23.03
C SER A 247 -0.50 7.70 24.31
N ARG A 248 -1.61 7.31 24.96
CA ARG A 248 -2.18 8.03 26.12
C ARG A 248 -1.36 7.83 27.39
N THR A 249 -0.73 6.67 27.52
CA THR A 249 0.05 6.23 28.69
C THR A 249 1.49 6.74 28.68
N CYS A 250 1.95 7.21 27.53
CA CYS A 250 3.27 7.76 27.28
C CYS A 250 3.62 8.95 28.19
N GLU A 251 4.81 8.94 28.78
CA GLU A 251 5.28 10.04 29.62
C GLU A 251 5.76 11.23 28.77
N ARG A 252 6.55 10.97 27.72
CA ARG A 252 7.11 12.03 26.85
C ARG A 252 6.29 12.30 25.59
N LYS A 253 5.19 13.01 25.78
CA LYS A 253 4.24 13.39 24.70
C LYS A 253 4.70 14.56 23.79
N ARG A 254 5.90 15.09 24.01
CA ARG A 254 6.38 16.28 23.30
C ARG A 254 7.88 16.28 23.18
N TYR A 255 8.35 16.42 21.94
CA TYR A 255 9.73 16.71 21.59
C TYR A 255 9.78 17.99 20.76
N ASP A 256 10.59 18.95 21.20
CA ASP A 256 10.70 20.27 20.57
C ASP A 256 11.99 20.39 19.78
N VAL A 257 11.89 20.96 18.58
CA VAL A 257 13.03 21.35 17.76
C VAL A 257 12.88 22.81 17.40
N ASP A 258 13.93 23.60 17.62
CA ASP A 258 13.91 25.06 17.42
C ASP A 258 12.72 25.77 18.13
N GLY A 259 12.36 25.27 19.32
CA GLY A 259 11.25 25.79 20.13
C GLY A 259 9.84 25.43 19.62
N LYS A 260 9.73 24.54 18.62
CA LYS A 260 8.45 24.09 18.06
C LYS A 260 8.27 22.59 18.27
N LYS A 261 7.05 22.19 18.60
CA LYS A 261 6.68 20.77 18.70
C LYS A 261 6.88 20.09 17.35
N ASN A 262 7.63 18.99 17.35
CA ASN A 262 7.73 18.08 16.23
C ASN A 262 6.94 16.81 16.54
N LEU A 263 5.87 16.55 15.78
CA LEU A 263 4.98 15.42 16.04
C LEU A 263 5.68 14.07 15.83
N SER A 264 6.42 13.94 14.73
CA SER A 264 7.18 12.71 14.42
C SER A 264 8.19 12.37 15.51
N PHE A 265 8.99 13.33 15.98
CA PHE A 265 9.91 13.09 17.09
C PHE A 265 9.18 12.80 18.41
N SER A 266 8.02 13.43 18.64
CA SER A 266 7.20 13.11 19.82
C SER A 266 6.68 11.67 19.78
N ALA A 267 6.25 11.19 18.61
CA ALA A 267 5.82 9.80 18.40
C ALA A 267 6.98 8.83 18.58
N VAL A 268 8.18 9.14 18.07
CA VAL A 268 9.39 8.33 18.29
C VAL A 268 9.74 8.24 19.78
N SER A 269 9.77 9.38 20.50
CA SER A 269 10.07 9.40 21.94
C SER A 269 9.10 8.54 22.75
N CYS A 270 7.87 8.44 22.26
CA CYS A 270 6.78 7.68 22.83
C CYS A 270 6.86 6.18 22.53
N SER A 271 6.96 5.81 21.26
CA SER A 271 7.01 4.42 20.82
C SER A 271 8.22 3.68 21.42
N GLN A 272 9.41 4.34 21.44
CA GLN A 272 10.60 3.73 22.03
C GLN A 272 10.46 3.50 23.56
N GLU A 273 9.67 4.32 24.27
CA GLU A 273 9.41 4.17 25.70
C GLU A 273 8.60 2.90 25.96
N HIS A 274 7.57 2.65 25.14
CA HIS A 274 6.77 1.43 25.23
C HIS A 274 7.56 0.17 24.83
N ILE A 275 8.39 0.24 23.79
CA ILE A 275 9.29 -0.87 23.42
C ILE A 275 10.25 -1.18 24.59
N ALA A 276 10.86 -0.15 25.18
CA ALA A 276 11.75 -0.32 26.33
C ALA A 276 11.02 -0.95 27.53
N ALA A 277 9.80 -0.50 27.82
CA ALA A 277 8.99 -1.05 28.90
C ALA A 277 8.66 -2.54 28.70
N LEU A 278 8.32 -2.97 27.47
CA LEU A 278 8.12 -4.38 27.16
C LEU A 278 9.41 -5.19 27.40
N ILE A 279 10.55 -4.70 26.91
CA ILE A 279 11.84 -5.39 27.06
C ILE A 279 12.22 -5.52 28.54
N GLU A 280 12.03 -4.48 29.35
CA GLU A 280 12.34 -4.55 30.78
C GLU A 280 11.38 -5.49 31.53
N LYS A 281 10.09 -5.55 31.18
CA LYS A 281 9.16 -6.57 31.70
C LYS A 281 9.66 -7.99 31.38
N ILE A 282 10.11 -8.23 30.14
CA ILE A 282 10.68 -9.52 29.73
C ILE A 282 11.94 -9.84 30.53
N LYS A 283 12.91 -8.90 30.59
CA LYS A 283 14.18 -9.07 31.33
C LYS A 283 13.96 -9.38 32.82
N ALA A 284 12.95 -8.76 33.43
CA ALA A 284 12.59 -9.00 34.83
C ALA A 284 11.91 -10.37 35.07
N SER A 285 11.42 -11.01 34.02
CA SER A 285 10.76 -12.33 34.11
C SER A 285 11.78 -13.48 34.24
N PRO A 286 11.40 -14.61 34.85
CA PRO A 286 12.27 -15.80 34.91
C PRO A 286 12.50 -16.46 33.54
N TYR A 287 11.78 -16.04 32.51
CA TYR A 287 11.81 -16.62 31.16
C TYR A 287 12.86 -15.98 30.24
N PHE A 288 13.39 -14.80 30.61
CA PHE A 288 14.38 -14.11 29.79
C PHE A 288 15.62 -14.96 29.52
N LYS A 289 16.09 -15.74 30.50
CA LYS A 289 17.25 -16.63 30.38
C LYS A 289 17.21 -17.60 29.20
N ASN A 290 16.02 -17.88 28.67
CA ASN A 290 15.77 -18.78 27.54
C ASN A 290 15.24 -18.01 26.32
N THR A 291 15.40 -16.69 26.26
CA THR A 291 14.79 -15.83 25.24
C THR A 291 15.85 -14.94 24.58
N VAL A 292 15.77 -14.86 23.26
CA VAL A 292 16.47 -13.86 22.45
C VAL A 292 15.47 -12.76 22.11
N ILE A 293 15.82 -11.51 22.41
CA ILE A 293 15.02 -10.34 22.01
C ILE A 293 15.76 -9.62 20.89
N VAL A 294 15.06 -9.38 19.79
CA VAL A 294 15.56 -8.63 18.64
C VAL A 294 14.73 -7.36 18.50
N VAL A 295 15.39 -6.23 18.33
CA VAL A 295 14.72 -4.97 17.94
C VAL A 295 15.31 -4.53 16.62
N SER A 296 14.44 -4.32 15.63
CA SER A 296 14.83 -3.95 14.27
C SER A 296 13.94 -2.84 13.75
N SER A 297 14.48 -1.94 12.92
CA SER A 297 13.63 -1.19 12.00
C SER A 297 12.97 -2.15 11.04
N ASP A 298 11.75 -1.83 10.63
CA ASP A 298 11.24 -2.31 9.35
C ASP A 298 11.89 -1.52 8.19
N HIS A 299 11.95 -0.19 8.30
CA HIS A 299 12.62 0.73 7.38
C HIS A 299 12.99 2.07 8.04
N LEU A 300 13.70 2.92 7.30
CA LEU A 300 13.95 4.31 7.60
C LEU A 300 12.65 5.12 7.51
N ALA A 301 12.54 6.17 8.31
CA ALA A 301 11.35 7.01 8.33
C ALA A 301 11.04 7.62 6.94
N MET A 302 9.77 7.55 6.52
CA MET A 302 9.31 8.22 5.30
C MET A 302 9.17 9.74 5.53
N LYS A 303 8.77 10.49 4.49
CA LYS A 303 8.60 11.94 4.60
C LYS A 303 7.56 12.31 5.66
N ASN A 304 8.00 13.00 6.70
CA ASN A 304 7.22 13.43 7.87
C ASN A 304 7.84 14.71 8.47
N SER A 305 7.32 15.22 9.60
CA SER A 305 7.86 16.40 10.27
C SER A 305 9.33 16.29 10.72
N ALA A 306 9.90 15.09 10.85
CA ALA A 306 11.31 14.88 11.22
C ALA A 306 12.26 14.80 10.00
N TRP A 307 11.73 14.66 8.78
CA TRP A 307 12.47 14.35 7.55
C TRP A 307 13.66 15.28 7.29
N ASP A 308 13.46 16.60 7.36
CA ASP A 308 14.52 17.57 7.05
C ASP A 308 15.66 17.57 8.08
N TYR A 309 15.39 17.10 9.30
CA TYR A 309 16.39 16.96 10.35
C TYR A 309 17.18 15.66 10.15
N LEU A 310 16.49 14.55 9.89
CA LEU A 310 17.12 13.24 9.68
C LEU A 310 18.07 13.23 8.47
N ASN A 311 17.68 13.88 7.36
CA ASN A 311 18.50 13.89 6.14
C ASN A 311 19.74 14.80 6.21
N LYS A 312 20.02 15.41 7.37
CA LYS A 312 21.30 16.06 7.65
C LYS A 312 22.36 15.05 8.14
N HIS A 313 21.97 13.80 8.38
CA HIS A 313 22.81 12.73 8.92
C HIS A 313 22.87 11.54 7.97
N ASP A 314 23.88 10.69 8.16
CA ASP A 314 23.92 9.38 7.51
C ASP A 314 22.90 8.44 8.19
N ARG A 315 21.83 8.13 7.46
CA ARG A 315 20.70 7.38 7.99
C ARG A 315 20.94 5.86 7.94
N SER A 316 20.59 5.16 9.02
CA SER A 316 20.75 3.70 9.13
C SER A 316 19.60 3.04 9.87
N ASN A 317 19.25 1.82 9.44
CA ASN A 317 18.27 1.00 10.13
C ASN A 317 18.83 0.54 11.48
N LEU A 318 17.95 0.44 12.47
CA LEU A 318 18.20 -0.14 13.78
C LEU A 318 18.21 -1.67 13.65
N PHE A 319 19.19 -2.31 14.27
CA PHE A 319 19.16 -3.75 14.53
C PHE A 319 20.06 -4.04 15.74
N PHE A 320 19.48 -4.52 16.83
CA PHE A 320 20.24 -5.01 17.97
C PHE A 320 19.60 -6.26 18.60
N VAL A 321 20.42 -7.02 19.31
CA VAL A 321 20.03 -8.30 19.91
C VAL A 321 20.42 -8.36 21.37
N LEU A 322 19.45 -8.72 22.22
CA LEU A 322 19.65 -9.07 23.63
C LEU A 322 19.51 -10.58 23.79
N ARG A 323 20.46 -11.17 24.52
CA ARG A 323 20.51 -12.62 24.78
C ARG A 323 20.42 -12.87 26.27
N GLY A 324 19.35 -13.53 26.71
CA GLY A 324 19.24 -13.92 28.11
C GLY A 324 20.09 -15.15 28.45
N ASP A 325 20.43 -15.98 27.46
CA ASP A 325 21.27 -17.17 27.63
C ASP A 325 22.76 -16.81 27.73
N LYS A 326 23.17 -15.80 26.97
CA LYS A 326 24.55 -15.31 26.90
C LYS A 326 24.58 -13.78 26.76
N PRO A 327 24.40 -13.03 27.87
CA PRO A 327 24.47 -11.58 27.86
C PRO A 327 25.78 -11.08 27.27
N GLN A 328 25.69 -10.16 26.31
CA GLN A 328 26.84 -9.59 25.61
C GLN A 328 26.52 -8.15 25.24
N GLN A 329 27.49 -7.28 25.50
CA GLN A 329 27.44 -5.86 25.22
C GLN A 329 28.54 -5.54 24.21
N GLU A 330 28.16 -5.22 22.97
CA GLU A 330 29.12 -4.94 21.91
C GLU A 330 28.47 -4.13 20.77
N THR A 331 29.18 -3.11 20.27
CA THR A 331 28.78 -2.39 19.07
C THR A 331 29.59 -2.87 17.88
N LEU A 332 28.93 -3.54 16.93
CA LEU A 332 29.52 -4.07 15.71
C LEU A 332 29.26 -3.14 14.52
N ALA A 333 30.32 -2.45 14.06
CA ALA A 333 30.26 -1.54 12.92
C ALA A 333 30.42 -2.23 11.55
N VAL A 334 30.09 -3.53 11.47
CA VAL A 334 30.19 -4.30 10.23
C VAL A 334 29.22 -3.77 9.18
N LYS A 335 29.70 -3.60 7.94
CA LYS A 335 28.84 -3.21 6.82
C LYS A 335 27.83 -4.33 6.57
N ARG A 336 26.54 -4.02 6.70
CA ARG A 336 25.44 -4.98 6.53
C ARG A 336 24.18 -4.29 6.01
N ASN A 337 23.12 -5.06 5.82
CA ASN A 337 21.80 -4.51 5.45
C ASN A 337 20.67 -5.35 6.08
N THR A 338 19.42 -4.94 5.90
CA THR A 338 18.24 -5.60 6.49
C THR A 338 18.11 -7.09 6.10
N MET A 339 18.60 -7.51 4.93
CA MET A 339 18.56 -8.92 4.50
C MET A 339 19.40 -9.84 5.41
N ASP A 340 20.38 -9.29 6.14
CA ASP A 340 21.25 -10.04 7.05
C ASP A 340 20.58 -10.35 8.40
N ASN A 341 19.45 -9.70 8.71
CA ASN A 341 18.79 -9.80 10.02
C ASN A 341 18.37 -11.24 10.34
N GLY A 342 17.62 -11.89 9.46
CA GLY A 342 17.10 -13.25 9.66
C GLY A 342 18.21 -14.28 9.76
N ALA A 343 19.25 -14.18 8.92
CA ALA A 343 20.41 -15.05 8.98
C ALA A 343 21.20 -14.89 10.29
N THR A 344 21.29 -13.67 10.81
CA THR A 344 21.93 -13.41 12.11
C THR A 344 21.12 -14.01 13.26
N VAL A 345 19.79 -13.87 13.22
CA VAL A 345 18.89 -14.47 14.23
C VAL A 345 18.93 -15.99 14.16
N LEU A 346 18.90 -16.57 12.96
CA LEU A 346 18.97 -18.02 12.76
C LEU A 346 20.25 -18.62 13.33
N ASP A 347 21.40 -17.98 13.06
CA ASP A 347 22.71 -18.36 13.61
C ASP A 347 22.71 -18.34 15.16
N ILE A 348 22.14 -17.30 15.77
CA ILE A 348 21.99 -17.22 17.24
C ILE A 348 21.15 -18.37 17.80
N LEU A 349 20.09 -18.76 17.09
CA LEU A 349 19.19 -19.84 17.49
C LEU A 349 19.78 -21.25 17.22
N GLY A 350 20.96 -21.33 16.60
CA GLY A 350 21.68 -22.57 16.32
C GLY A 350 21.42 -23.18 14.94
N GLY A 351 20.84 -22.40 14.01
CA GLY A 351 20.67 -22.80 12.62
C GLY A 351 21.82 -22.36 11.71
N ASP A 352 21.55 -22.32 10.40
CA ASP A 352 22.51 -21.83 9.41
C ASP A 352 22.79 -20.33 9.55
N ASN A 353 23.95 -19.91 9.03
CA ASN A 353 24.38 -18.52 9.06
C ASN A 353 24.07 -17.73 7.77
N TYR A 354 23.08 -18.18 6.99
CA TYR A 354 22.61 -17.54 5.76
C TYR A 354 21.12 -17.83 5.55
N ILE A 355 20.41 -16.89 4.91
CA ILE A 355 19.05 -17.06 4.38
C ILE A 355 19.01 -16.23 3.09
N GLY A 356 18.75 -16.84 1.94
CA GLY A 356 18.74 -16.14 0.65
C GLY A 356 20.06 -15.41 0.37
N LEU A 357 20.00 -14.09 0.18
CA LEU A 357 21.17 -13.22 0.02
C LEU A 357 21.76 -12.75 1.35
N GLY A 358 21.05 -12.92 2.46
CA GLY A 358 21.48 -12.53 3.80
C GLY A 358 22.59 -13.41 4.36
N ARG A 359 23.47 -12.84 5.17
CA ARG A 359 24.51 -13.53 5.93
C ARG A 359 24.47 -13.11 7.39
N SER A 360 24.74 -14.05 8.30
CA SER A 360 24.90 -13.70 9.71
C SER A 360 26.01 -12.67 9.86
N SER A 361 25.70 -11.58 10.54
CA SER A 361 26.66 -10.54 10.86
C SER A 361 27.57 -10.90 12.05
N LEU A 362 27.44 -12.12 12.59
CA LEU A 362 28.27 -12.64 13.68
C LEU A 362 29.35 -13.61 13.17
N SER A 363 28.96 -14.60 12.35
CA SER A 363 29.85 -15.68 11.89
C SER A 363 30.17 -15.62 10.39
N GLY A 364 29.55 -14.72 9.63
CA GLY A 364 29.70 -14.58 8.19
C GLY A 364 30.09 -13.16 7.75
N GLN A 365 30.46 -13.04 6.48
CA GLN A 365 30.67 -11.74 5.84
C GLN A 365 29.42 -11.35 5.05
N SER A 366 28.80 -10.22 5.40
CA SER A 366 27.68 -9.65 4.63
C SER A 366 28.10 -9.36 3.19
N LEU A 367 27.16 -9.51 2.25
CA LEU A 367 27.36 -9.11 0.85
C LEU A 367 27.62 -7.59 0.72
N SER A 368 27.13 -6.77 1.66
CA SER A 368 27.48 -5.34 1.75
C SER A 368 28.97 -5.09 2.06
N GLY A 369 29.68 -6.09 2.59
CA GLY A 369 31.13 -6.07 2.78
C GLY A 369 31.92 -6.55 1.55
N ILE A 370 31.26 -7.20 0.60
CA ILE A 370 31.87 -7.76 -0.63
C ILE A 370 31.69 -6.80 -1.81
N PHE A 371 30.48 -6.27 -2.00
CA PHE A 371 30.18 -5.36 -3.10
C PHE A 371 30.37 -3.90 -2.70
N MET A 372 31.10 -3.14 -3.53
CA MET A 372 31.29 -1.70 -3.30
C MET A 372 29.97 -0.91 -3.36
N ASN A 373 29.08 -1.27 -4.29
CA ASN A 373 27.77 -0.64 -4.46
C ASN A 373 26.64 -1.67 -4.34
N MET A 374 26.27 -2.00 -3.10
CA MET A 374 25.23 -2.98 -2.84
C MET A 374 23.85 -2.56 -3.39
N LYS A 375 23.55 -1.25 -3.45
CA LYS A 375 22.26 -0.75 -3.97
C LYS A 375 22.10 -1.06 -5.46
N GLU A 376 23.13 -0.77 -6.26
CA GLU A 376 23.14 -1.09 -7.68
C GLU A 376 23.10 -2.60 -7.91
N LYS A 377 23.83 -3.38 -7.09
CA LYS A 377 23.83 -4.84 -7.21
C LYS A 377 22.46 -5.45 -6.96
N VAL A 378 21.76 -4.98 -5.93
CA VAL A 378 20.38 -5.40 -5.62
C VAL A 378 19.41 -5.07 -6.75
N LEU A 379 19.53 -3.90 -7.37
CA LEU A 379 18.73 -3.53 -8.53
C LEU A 379 19.04 -4.42 -9.75
N ALA A 380 20.29 -4.83 -9.94
CA ALA A 380 20.66 -5.76 -11.00
C ALA A 380 20.03 -7.15 -10.80
N TRP A 381 19.86 -7.60 -9.55
CA TRP A 381 19.16 -8.86 -9.21
C TRP A 381 17.63 -8.76 -9.23
N LYS A 382 17.05 -7.60 -9.53
CA LYS A 382 15.59 -7.42 -9.54
C LYS A 382 14.84 -8.45 -10.40
N PRO A 383 15.27 -8.77 -11.64
CA PRO A 383 14.59 -9.79 -12.45
C PRO A 383 14.65 -11.19 -11.81
N ASP A 384 15.77 -11.56 -11.17
CA ASP A 384 15.93 -12.83 -10.46
C ASP A 384 15.01 -12.92 -9.24
N VAL A 385 14.96 -11.86 -8.44
CA VAL A 385 14.05 -11.78 -7.29
C VAL A 385 12.59 -11.87 -7.75
N ILE A 386 12.20 -11.17 -8.83
CA ILE A 386 10.84 -11.26 -9.36
C ILE A 386 10.49 -12.69 -9.80
N ARG A 387 11.45 -13.47 -10.32
CA ARG A 387 11.21 -14.88 -10.69
C ARG A 387 10.87 -15.77 -9.50
N LEU A 388 11.29 -15.42 -8.28
CA LEU A 388 11.00 -16.17 -7.07
C LEU A 388 9.51 -16.17 -6.69
N TRP A 389 8.73 -15.21 -7.21
CA TRP A 389 7.26 -15.25 -7.09
C TRP A 389 6.63 -16.44 -7.84
N ASN A 390 7.38 -17.04 -8.78
CA ASN A 390 6.96 -18.19 -9.56
C ASN A 390 5.61 -17.97 -10.29
N PHE A 391 5.43 -16.78 -10.87
CA PHE A 391 4.24 -16.49 -11.67
C PHE A 391 4.18 -17.40 -12.90
N PRO A 392 2.96 -17.74 -13.38
CA PRO A 392 2.81 -18.56 -14.58
C PRO A 392 3.51 -17.95 -15.81
N LYS A 393 4.13 -18.82 -16.61
CA LYS A 393 4.77 -18.42 -17.87
C LYS A 393 3.78 -18.23 -19.01
N GLU A 394 2.66 -18.94 -18.94
CA GLU A 394 1.60 -18.87 -19.95
C GLU A 394 0.23 -18.84 -19.30
N MET A 395 -0.73 -18.26 -20.02
CA MET A 395 -2.15 -18.25 -19.68
C MET A 395 -2.89 -18.54 -20.97
N LYS A 396 -3.27 -19.79 -21.23
CA LYS A 396 -4.05 -20.19 -22.42
C LYS A 396 -5.55 -20.20 -22.14
N ASN A 397 -5.93 -20.76 -21.00
CA ASN A 397 -7.29 -20.80 -20.51
C ASN A 397 -7.30 -20.21 -19.10
N PHE A 398 -8.42 -19.58 -18.73
CA PHE A 398 -8.62 -19.04 -17.40
C PHE A 398 -10.08 -19.14 -16.99
N THR A 399 -10.31 -19.16 -15.67
CA THR A 399 -11.64 -19.23 -15.09
C THR A 399 -11.84 -18.04 -14.16
N ILE A 400 -12.99 -17.39 -14.26
CA ILE A 400 -13.43 -16.34 -13.34
C ILE A 400 -14.53 -16.94 -12.45
N ASP A 401 -14.31 -16.88 -11.15
CA ASP A 401 -15.29 -17.18 -10.11
C ASP A 401 -15.80 -15.84 -9.55
N SER A 402 -16.95 -15.39 -10.04
CA SER A 402 -17.52 -14.09 -9.64
C SER A 402 -18.13 -14.10 -8.24
N GLN A 403 -18.39 -15.29 -7.66
CA GLN A 403 -18.88 -15.42 -6.29
C GLN A 403 -17.73 -15.32 -5.28
N LYS A 404 -16.57 -15.90 -5.62
CA LYS A 404 -15.35 -15.78 -4.81
C LYS A 404 -14.53 -14.54 -5.14
N ASN A 405 -14.88 -13.80 -6.19
CA ASN A 405 -14.09 -12.70 -6.75
C ASN A 405 -12.64 -13.14 -7.05
N MET A 406 -12.50 -14.26 -7.76
CA MET A 406 -11.20 -14.86 -8.08
C MET A 406 -11.07 -15.13 -9.57
N ILE A 407 -9.84 -15.06 -10.07
CA ILE A 407 -9.45 -15.60 -11.37
C ILE A 407 -8.40 -16.70 -11.15
N ALA A 408 -8.52 -17.78 -11.92
CA ALA A 408 -7.59 -18.90 -11.91
C ALA A 408 -7.04 -19.18 -13.30
N PHE A 409 -5.73 -19.37 -13.42
CA PHE A 409 -5.06 -19.82 -14.63
C PHE A 409 -3.76 -20.52 -14.31
N SER A 410 -3.42 -21.55 -15.08
CA SER A 410 -2.13 -22.28 -14.95
C SER A 410 -1.80 -22.74 -13.52
N GLY A 411 -2.82 -23.12 -12.75
CA GLY A 411 -2.70 -23.56 -11.35
C GLY A 411 -2.62 -22.44 -10.31
N SER A 412 -2.48 -21.18 -10.74
CA SER A 412 -2.43 -20.00 -9.87
C SER A 412 -3.80 -19.36 -9.71
N HIS A 413 -4.01 -18.70 -8.57
CA HIS A 413 -5.27 -18.04 -8.20
C HIS A 413 -4.98 -16.60 -7.76
N PHE A 414 -5.76 -15.65 -8.26
CA PHE A 414 -5.61 -14.22 -7.95
C PHE A 414 -6.96 -13.61 -7.61
N ARG A 415 -6.97 -12.63 -6.71
CA ARG A 415 -8.18 -11.88 -6.37
C ARG A 415 -8.53 -10.89 -7.48
N LEU A 416 -9.83 -10.64 -7.65
CA LEU A 416 -10.35 -9.61 -8.53
C LEU A 416 -10.61 -8.30 -7.77
N PRO A 417 -10.47 -7.13 -8.44
CA PRO A 417 -10.16 -6.95 -9.86
C PRO A 417 -8.67 -7.19 -10.18
N LEU A 418 -8.37 -7.54 -11.44
CA LEU A 418 -7.00 -7.86 -11.87
C LEU A 418 -6.73 -7.40 -13.30
N LEU A 419 -5.56 -6.80 -13.51
CA LEU A 419 -4.96 -6.60 -14.82
C LEU A 419 -3.80 -7.58 -14.99
N LEU A 420 -3.63 -8.13 -16.17
CA LEU A 420 -2.54 -9.05 -16.52
C LEU A 420 -1.84 -8.52 -17.76
N ARG A 421 -0.52 -8.38 -17.71
CA ARG A 421 0.30 -8.26 -18.92
C ARG A 421 0.72 -9.65 -19.36
N VAL A 422 0.48 -9.97 -20.63
CA VAL A 422 0.74 -11.31 -21.18
C VAL A 422 1.76 -11.22 -22.30
N SER A 423 2.79 -12.06 -22.24
CA SER A 423 3.72 -12.27 -23.36
C SER A 423 4.00 -13.76 -23.55
N ASP A 424 4.77 -14.10 -24.58
CA ASP A 424 5.09 -15.49 -24.89
C ASP A 424 5.91 -16.20 -23.80
N GLN A 425 6.56 -15.43 -22.92
CA GLN A 425 7.48 -15.96 -21.90
C GLN A 425 7.03 -15.73 -20.46
N ARG A 426 6.03 -14.86 -20.24
CA ARG A 426 5.59 -14.47 -18.90
C ARG A 426 4.15 -13.96 -18.86
N VAL A 427 3.50 -14.18 -17.72
CA VAL A 427 2.25 -13.53 -17.34
C VAL A 427 2.51 -12.72 -16.07
N GLU A 428 2.39 -11.40 -16.18
CA GLU A 428 2.62 -10.48 -15.07
C GLU A 428 1.26 -10.03 -14.51
N PRO A 429 0.89 -10.40 -13.26
CA PRO A 429 -0.29 -9.87 -12.61
C PRO A 429 -0.04 -8.45 -12.10
N LEU A 430 -1.03 -7.58 -12.26
CA LEU A 430 -1.06 -6.18 -11.83
C LEU A 430 -2.37 -5.96 -11.06
N PRO A 431 -2.41 -6.28 -9.76
CA PRO A 431 -3.60 -6.11 -8.96
C PRO A 431 -3.92 -4.65 -8.62
N GLU A 432 -5.18 -4.41 -8.30
CA GLU A 432 -5.63 -3.19 -7.61
C GLU A 432 -5.71 -3.47 -6.10
N SER A 433 -5.37 -2.47 -5.30
CA SER A 433 -5.47 -2.43 -3.84
C SER A 433 -5.76 -0.99 -3.40
N GLU A 434 -6.09 -0.82 -2.12
CA GLU A 434 -6.43 0.49 -1.52
C GLU A 434 -5.36 1.58 -1.71
N TYR A 435 -4.11 1.19 -1.95
CA TYR A 435 -2.96 2.12 -2.05
C TYR A 435 -2.23 2.05 -3.39
N SER A 436 -2.73 1.27 -4.34
CA SER A 436 -2.14 1.19 -5.68
C SER A 436 -2.96 1.98 -6.69
N ALA A 437 -2.31 2.43 -7.77
CA ALA A 437 -3.03 3.05 -8.88
C ALA A 437 -4.18 2.15 -9.38
N PRO A 438 -5.38 2.71 -9.69
CA PRO A 438 -6.47 1.94 -10.30
C PRO A 438 -6.02 1.23 -11.58
N LEU A 439 -6.62 0.07 -11.90
CA LEU A 439 -6.17 -0.76 -13.05
C LEU A 439 -6.14 0.01 -14.38
N ARG A 440 -7.06 0.97 -14.57
CA ARG A 440 -7.09 1.82 -15.77
C ARG A 440 -5.81 2.64 -15.94
N PHE A 441 -5.26 3.18 -14.85
CA PHE A 441 -4.01 3.93 -14.89
C PHE A 441 -2.83 3.00 -15.14
N GLN A 442 -2.81 1.82 -14.50
CA GLN A 442 -1.77 0.81 -14.74
C GLN A 442 -1.77 0.34 -16.20
N LEU A 443 -2.95 0.13 -16.80
CA LEU A 443 -3.10 -0.22 -18.20
C LEU A 443 -2.62 0.92 -19.12
N ALA A 444 -2.83 2.17 -18.74
CA ALA A 444 -2.40 3.33 -19.54
C ALA A 444 -0.88 3.46 -19.70
N ASP A 445 -0.10 2.70 -18.92
CA ASP A 445 1.38 2.62 -19.01
C ASP A 445 1.86 1.47 -19.92
N PHE A 446 0.95 0.70 -20.52
CA PHE A 446 1.30 -0.39 -21.43
C PHE A 446 1.74 0.14 -22.79
N ALA A 447 2.73 -0.50 -23.40
CA ALA A 447 3.11 -0.19 -24.77
C ALA A 447 1.97 -0.56 -25.74
N PRO A 448 1.90 0.06 -26.94
CA PRO A 448 0.80 -0.18 -27.88
C PRO A 448 0.55 -1.65 -28.25
N ARG A 449 1.60 -2.49 -28.18
CA ARG A 449 1.60 -3.92 -28.52
C ARG A 449 1.56 -4.86 -27.31
N ASP A 450 1.59 -4.33 -26.10
CA ASP A 450 1.52 -5.20 -24.92
C ASP A 450 0.16 -5.88 -24.88
N ASN A 451 0.16 -7.20 -24.82
CA ASN A 451 -1.09 -7.95 -24.65
C ASN A 451 -1.54 -7.85 -23.20
N PHE A 452 -2.85 -7.68 -23.01
CA PHE A 452 -3.44 -7.65 -21.68
C PHE A 452 -4.68 -8.51 -21.55
N VAL A 453 -4.96 -8.93 -20.32
CA VAL A 453 -6.28 -9.39 -19.87
C VAL A 453 -6.67 -8.53 -18.67
N TRP A 454 -7.82 -7.88 -18.73
CA TRP A 454 -8.34 -7.01 -17.68
C TRP A 454 -9.70 -7.53 -17.22
N VAL A 455 -9.81 -7.89 -15.94
CA VAL A 455 -11.06 -8.34 -15.32
C VAL A 455 -11.45 -7.36 -14.22
N ASP A 456 -12.57 -6.66 -14.44
CA ASP A 456 -13.06 -5.61 -13.55
C ASP A 456 -14.57 -5.38 -13.76
N ARG A 457 -15.14 -4.41 -13.05
CA ARG A 457 -16.52 -3.98 -13.24
C ARG A 457 -16.72 -3.43 -14.64
N CYS A 458 -17.83 -3.83 -15.28
CA CYS A 458 -18.11 -3.51 -16.67
C CYS A 458 -18.06 -2.01 -16.98
N TYR A 459 -18.59 -1.16 -16.10
CA TYR A 459 -18.58 0.30 -16.31
C TYR A 459 -17.16 0.90 -16.51
N LYS A 460 -16.12 0.30 -15.90
CA LYS A 460 -14.74 0.82 -16.03
C LYS A 460 -14.17 0.64 -17.44
N MET A 461 -14.58 -0.41 -18.17
CA MET A 461 -14.11 -0.69 -19.54
C MET A 461 -15.17 -0.39 -20.60
N GLY A 462 -16.46 -0.43 -20.24
CA GLY A 462 -17.59 -0.16 -21.12
C GLY A 462 -17.54 1.27 -21.68
N GLN A 463 -17.15 2.24 -20.86
CA GLN A 463 -16.95 3.62 -21.31
C GLN A 463 -15.91 3.77 -22.44
N LEU A 464 -14.94 2.85 -22.52
CA LEU A 464 -13.91 2.88 -23.55
C LEU A 464 -14.32 2.12 -24.80
N TRP A 465 -14.84 0.90 -24.64
CA TRP A 465 -14.95 -0.05 -25.74
C TRP A 465 -16.33 -0.69 -25.93
N SER A 466 -17.29 -0.44 -25.02
CA SER A 466 -18.64 -1.02 -25.10
C SER A 466 -19.66 -0.13 -24.38
N PRO A 467 -20.12 0.97 -25.00
CA PRO A 467 -20.99 1.96 -24.39
C PRO A 467 -22.26 1.39 -23.76
N GLU A 468 -22.79 0.28 -24.28
CA GLU A 468 -23.94 -0.45 -23.74
C GLU A 468 -23.69 -1.03 -22.34
N LEU A 469 -22.43 -1.18 -21.92
CA LEU A 469 -22.01 -1.66 -20.60
C LEU A 469 -21.51 -0.54 -19.69
N ALA A 470 -21.57 0.73 -20.11
CA ALA A 470 -20.98 1.87 -19.41
C ALA A 470 -21.57 2.15 -18.01
N LEU A 471 -22.72 1.55 -17.68
CA LEU A 471 -23.38 1.64 -16.38
C LEU A 471 -23.52 0.29 -15.66
N SER A 472 -23.05 -0.82 -16.26
CA SER A 472 -23.15 -2.13 -15.63
C SER A 472 -22.12 -2.28 -14.52
N THR A 473 -22.58 -2.71 -13.34
CA THR A 473 -21.73 -3.06 -12.20
C THR A 473 -21.38 -4.55 -12.15
N ASP A 474 -21.75 -5.30 -13.19
CA ASP A 474 -21.38 -6.70 -13.33
C ASP A 474 -19.88 -6.85 -13.60
N TRP A 475 -19.39 -8.09 -13.57
CA TRP A 475 -18.02 -8.38 -13.94
C TRP A 475 -17.89 -8.47 -15.47
N CYS A 476 -16.85 -7.87 -16.00
CA CYS A 476 -16.47 -7.99 -17.40
C CYS A 476 -14.99 -8.38 -17.53
N VAL A 477 -14.67 -8.98 -18.66
CA VAL A 477 -13.30 -9.21 -19.10
C VAL A 477 -13.06 -8.52 -20.42
N SER A 478 -11.94 -7.81 -20.52
CA SER A 478 -11.39 -7.31 -21.77
C SER A 478 -10.02 -7.92 -22.02
N GLN A 479 -9.73 -8.24 -23.27
CA GLN A 479 -8.40 -8.69 -23.70
C GLN A 479 -8.04 -8.11 -25.06
N GLY A 480 -6.76 -7.87 -25.29
CA GLY A 480 -6.24 -7.31 -26.54
C GLY A 480 -4.94 -6.55 -26.36
N GLN A 481 -4.70 -5.57 -27.25
CA GLN A 481 -3.58 -4.64 -27.24
C GLN A 481 -4.12 -3.22 -27.28
N LEU A 482 -3.58 -2.24 -26.56
CA LEU A 482 -4.14 -0.88 -26.55
C LEU A 482 -4.14 -0.18 -27.91
N GLY A 483 -3.16 -0.47 -28.76
CA GLY A 483 -3.14 0.02 -30.15
C GLY A 483 -3.92 -0.85 -31.13
N GLY A 484 -4.44 -1.99 -30.68
CA GLY A 484 -5.17 -2.97 -31.48
C GLY A 484 -6.68 -2.90 -31.30
N GLU A 485 -7.37 -4.02 -31.55
CA GLU A 485 -8.78 -4.19 -31.18
C GLU A 485 -8.91 -4.75 -29.77
N GLN A 486 -9.88 -4.25 -29.00
CA GLN A 486 -10.24 -4.73 -27.67
C GLN A 486 -11.64 -5.30 -27.72
N LYS A 487 -11.87 -6.39 -26.99
CA LYS A 487 -13.20 -6.98 -26.86
C LYS A 487 -13.59 -7.05 -25.40
N VAL A 488 -14.66 -6.37 -25.03
CA VAL A 488 -15.29 -6.52 -23.72
C VAL A 488 -16.28 -7.68 -23.78
N GLN A 489 -16.24 -8.54 -22.76
CA GLN A 489 -17.17 -9.66 -22.61
C GLN A 489 -17.76 -9.65 -21.20
N HIS A 490 -19.08 -9.75 -21.12
CA HIS A 490 -19.78 -9.85 -19.86
C HIS A 490 -19.56 -11.24 -19.22
N VAL A 491 -19.26 -11.27 -17.92
CA VAL A 491 -19.16 -12.48 -17.09
C VAL A 491 -20.57 -12.86 -16.65
N ASP A 492 -21.29 -13.52 -17.54
CA ASP A 492 -22.71 -13.86 -17.42
C ASP A 492 -23.03 -15.06 -16.51
N LYS A 493 -21.99 -15.70 -15.95
CA LYS A 493 -22.10 -16.92 -15.13
C LYS A 493 -21.21 -16.85 -13.89
N PRO A 494 -21.60 -17.49 -12.77
CA PRO A 494 -20.76 -17.59 -11.57
C PRO A 494 -19.36 -18.16 -11.84
N GLN A 495 -19.30 -19.18 -12.70
CA GLN A 495 -18.07 -19.76 -13.22
C GLN A 495 -17.98 -19.49 -14.71
N TRP A 496 -17.14 -18.55 -15.10
CA TRP A 496 -16.97 -18.13 -16.48
C TRP A 496 -15.61 -18.58 -17.00
N HIS A 497 -15.57 -19.12 -18.22
CA HIS A 497 -14.36 -19.69 -18.79
C HIS A 497 -13.92 -18.88 -20.01
N GLY A 498 -12.67 -18.45 -20.00
CA GLY A 498 -12.05 -17.69 -21.07
C GLY A 498 -10.86 -18.40 -21.69
N LYS A 499 -10.56 -18.02 -22.93
CA LYS A 499 -9.30 -18.33 -23.59
C LYS A 499 -8.61 -17.04 -23.93
N THR A 500 -7.30 -17.00 -23.75
CA THR A 500 -6.50 -15.88 -24.25
C THR A 500 -6.40 -15.99 -25.77
N ALA A 501 -6.68 -14.89 -26.44
CA ALA A 501 -6.65 -14.82 -27.90
C ALA A 501 -6.15 -13.44 -28.31
N PHE A 502 -4.83 -13.31 -28.45
CA PHE A 502 -4.20 -12.11 -28.97
C PHE A 502 -4.03 -12.28 -30.49
N ARG A 503 -4.67 -11.40 -31.26
CA ARG A 503 -4.50 -11.36 -32.71
C ARG A 503 -3.43 -10.33 -33.03
N ASP A 504 -2.60 -10.62 -34.03
CA ASP A 504 -1.73 -9.61 -34.63
C ASP A 504 -2.61 -8.59 -35.36
N THR A 505 -3.00 -7.54 -34.64
CA THR A 505 -3.74 -6.41 -35.20
C THR A 505 -2.80 -5.32 -35.67
N LEU A 506 -3.18 -4.61 -36.74
CA LEU A 506 -2.50 -3.38 -37.12
C LEU A 506 -2.60 -2.39 -35.96
N ILE A 507 -1.44 -1.93 -35.48
CA ILE A 507 -1.35 -0.95 -34.40
C ILE A 507 -1.69 0.43 -34.96
N ASP A 508 -2.74 1.01 -34.41
CA ASP A 508 -3.17 2.38 -34.67
C ASP A 508 -2.75 3.28 -33.50
N MET A 509 -1.84 4.21 -33.79
CA MET A 509 -1.30 5.12 -32.77
C MET A 509 -2.30 6.20 -32.34
N GLU A 510 -3.26 6.56 -33.19
CA GLU A 510 -4.33 7.49 -32.84
C GLU A 510 -5.31 6.83 -31.87
N ARG A 511 -5.70 5.59 -32.18
CA ARG A 511 -6.49 4.75 -31.26
C ARG A 511 -5.78 4.53 -29.94
N TYR A 512 -4.50 4.16 -29.97
CA TYR A 512 -3.68 3.99 -28.76
C TYR A 512 -3.71 5.25 -27.90
N LYS A 513 -3.46 6.42 -28.50
CA LYS A 513 -3.47 7.69 -27.77
C LYS A 513 -4.84 8.01 -27.18
N GLY A 514 -5.92 7.84 -27.95
CA GLY A 514 -7.29 8.02 -27.46
C GLY A 514 -7.64 7.10 -26.29
N ASN A 515 -7.25 5.83 -26.36
CA ASN A 515 -7.41 4.87 -25.26
C ASN A 515 -6.64 5.32 -24.01
N VAL A 516 -5.36 5.71 -24.14
CA VAL A 516 -4.54 6.18 -23.02
C VAL A 516 -5.10 7.46 -22.39
N ASP A 517 -5.53 8.42 -23.21
CA ASP A 517 -6.10 9.68 -22.74
C ASP A 517 -7.39 9.42 -21.95
N THR A 518 -8.25 8.51 -22.43
CA THR A 518 -9.49 8.11 -21.75
C THR A 518 -9.22 7.37 -20.44
N LEU A 519 -8.27 6.43 -20.44
CA LEU A 519 -7.87 5.67 -19.24
C LEU A 519 -7.33 6.56 -18.12
N LYS A 520 -6.81 7.76 -18.43
CA LYS A 520 -6.22 8.71 -17.48
C LYS A 520 -7.20 9.76 -16.93
N ILE A 521 -8.43 9.83 -17.44
CA ILE A 521 -9.46 10.76 -16.93
C ILE A 521 -9.75 10.44 -15.45
N VAL A 522 -9.69 11.42 -14.55
CA VAL A 522 -10.01 11.19 -13.13
C VAL A 522 -11.49 10.85 -12.94
N ASP A 523 -11.83 10.04 -11.94
CA ASP A 523 -13.18 9.46 -11.81
C ASP A 523 -14.32 10.49 -11.82
N ASN A 524 -14.10 11.71 -11.30
CA ASN A 524 -15.12 12.75 -11.28
C ASN A 524 -15.28 13.51 -12.61
N ASP A 525 -14.33 13.37 -13.54
CA ASP A 525 -14.37 14.01 -14.86
C ASP A 525 -14.94 13.09 -15.96
N ILE A 526 -15.15 11.82 -15.62
CA ILE A 526 -15.80 10.84 -16.49
C ILE A 526 -17.25 11.27 -16.78
N ARG A 527 -17.67 11.17 -18.04
CA ARG A 527 -19.05 11.45 -18.47
C ARG A 527 -19.64 10.27 -19.23
N TYR A 528 -20.90 9.95 -18.95
CA TYR A 528 -21.62 8.83 -19.58
C TYR A 528 -23.00 9.24 -20.07
N LYS A 529 -23.53 8.51 -21.04
CA LYS A 529 -24.88 8.73 -21.55
C LYS A 529 -25.92 8.07 -20.63
N ALA A 530 -26.71 8.87 -19.93
CA ALA A 530 -27.80 8.42 -19.06
C ALA A 530 -28.81 9.54 -18.82
N ASP A 531 -30.07 9.18 -18.58
CA ASP A 531 -31.12 10.16 -18.23
C ASP A 531 -31.13 10.51 -16.74
N SER A 532 -30.27 9.88 -15.93
CA SER A 532 -30.17 10.04 -14.49
C SER A 532 -28.72 9.93 -14.02
N PHE A 533 -28.40 10.64 -12.93
CA PHE A 533 -27.13 10.50 -12.25
C PHE A 533 -27.16 9.26 -11.37
N VAL A 534 -26.49 8.20 -11.84
CA VAL A 534 -26.27 6.95 -11.11
C VAL A 534 -25.00 7.06 -10.27
N PHE A 535 -25.10 6.90 -8.95
CA PHE A 535 -24.00 7.18 -8.04
C PHE A 535 -23.07 5.99 -7.81
N ASN A 536 -23.49 4.75 -8.06
CA ASN A 536 -22.67 3.54 -7.82
C ASN A 536 -21.60 3.26 -8.88
N VAL A 537 -21.46 4.13 -9.89
CA VAL A 537 -20.42 4.08 -10.94
C VAL A 537 -19.60 5.37 -10.94
N ALA A 538 -18.37 5.33 -11.49
CA ALA A 538 -17.54 6.52 -11.64
C ALA A 538 -18.11 7.50 -12.68
N GLY A 539 -17.85 8.80 -12.52
CA GLY A 539 -18.35 9.86 -13.39
C GLY A 539 -19.76 10.36 -13.06
N ALA A 540 -20.36 11.03 -14.03
CA ALA A 540 -21.72 11.58 -14.02
C ALA A 540 -22.31 11.61 -15.45
N PRO A 541 -23.62 11.85 -15.63
CA PRO A 541 -24.23 12.02 -16.94
C PRO A 541 -23.59 13.15 -17.77
N GLU A 542 -23.68 13.07 -19.09
CA GLU A 542 -23.15 14.07 -20.02
C GLU A 542 -23.69 15.48 -19.77
N GLU A 543 -24.89 15.62 -19.22
CA GLU A 543 -25.53 16.88 -18.87
C GLU A 543 -24.90 17.54 -17.64
N VAL A 544 -24.23 16.76 -16.79
CA VAL A 544 -23.53 17.26 -15.60
C VAL A 544 -22.19 17.85 -16.02
N LYS A 545 -21.98 19.13 -15.71
CA LYS A 545 -20.73 19.83 -15.93
C LYS A 545 -19.70 19.44 -14.89
N GLN A 546 -20.06 19.48 -13.61
CA GLN A 546 -19.20 19.07 -12.49
C GLN A 546 -20.02 18.76 -11.24
N PHE A 547 -19.42 18.06 -10.28
CA PHE A 547 -20.04 17.79 -8.98
C PHE A 547 -19.00 17.72 -7.86
N SER A 548 -19.43 17.98 -6.62
CA SER A 548 -18.56 17.96 -5.43
C SER A 548 -19.32 17.59 -4.16
N GLY A 549 -18.58 17.42 -3.05
CA GLY A 549 -19.15 17.07 -1.74
C GLY A 549 -19.56 15.61 -1.59
N ILE A 550 -19.08 14.72 -2.46
CA ILE A 550 -19.40 13.28 -2.44
C ILE A 550 -18.16 12.41 -2.41
N SER A 551 -18.27 11.27 -1.74
CA SER A 551 -17.26 10.23 -1.66
C SER A 551 -17.10 9.46 -2.97
N ARG A 552 -16.12 8.56 -3.00
CA ARG A 552 -15.94 7.57 -4.06
C ARG A 552 -17.17 6.64 -4.21
N PRO A 553 -17.39 6.06 -5.41
CA PRO A 553 -18.45 5.06 -5.63
C PRO A 553 -18.31 3.84 -4.72
N GLU A 554 -19.44 3.34 -4.24
CA GLU A 554 -19.62 2.05 -3.57
C GLU A 554 -20.64 1.22 -4.37
N SER A 555 -20.74 -0.09 -4.10
CA SER A 555 -21.60 -1.00 -4.89
C SER A 555 -23.08 -0.60 -4.94
N TRP A 556 -23.55 0.14 -3.93
CA TRP A 556 -24.94 0.60 -3.80
C TRP A 556 -25.14 2.07 -4.19
N GLY A 557 -24.10 2.92 -4.17
CA GLY A 557 -24.24 4.38 -4.33
C GLY A 557 -23.01 5.19 -3.90
N ARG A 558 -23.20 6.46 -3.51
CA ARG A 558 -22.15 7.32 -2.91
C ARG A 558 -22.67 8.06 -1.69
N TRP A 559 -21.83 8.20 -0.68
CA TRP A 559 -22.10 9.09 0.43
C TRP A 559 -21.75 10.55 0.13
N SER A 560 -22.53 11.49 0.64
CA SER A 560 -22.05 12.87 0.86
C SER A 560 -20.87 12.84 1.85
N ASN A 561 -19.93 13.77 1.71
CA ASN A 561 -18.79 13.87 2.63
C ASN A 561 -18.45 15.33 2.93
N ALA A 562 -18.71 15.75 4.18
CA ALA A 562 -18.50 17.13 4.62
C ALA A 562 -17.02 17.56 4.62
N GLN A 563 -16.07 16.62 4.65
CA GLN A 563 -14.64 16.91 4.47
C GLN A 563 -14.30 17.31 3.03
N LEU A 564 -15.08 16.84 2.05
CA LEU A 564 -14.92 17.19 0.63
C LEU A 564 -15.78 18.41 0.23
N GLY A 565 -16.78 18.73 1.05
CA GLY A 565 -17.65 19.89 0.91
C GLY A 565 -18.87 19.75 1.80
N SER A 566 -19.26 20.84 2.48
CA SER A 566 -20.44 20.86 3.36
C SER A 566 -21.75 20.53 2.64
N ASP A 567 -21.80 20.76 1.33
CA ASP A 567 -22.95 20.47 0.47
C ASP A 567 -22.55 19.52 -0.65
N VAL A 568 -23.51 18.71 -1.09
CA VAL A 568 -23.45 18.05 -2.39
C VAL A 568 -23.87 19.07 -3.44
N LYS A 569 -22.98 19.37 -4.38
CA LYS A 569 -23.26 20.33 -5.47
C LYS A 569 -23.17 19.61 -6.80
N ILE A 570 -24.18 19.79 -7.64
CA ILE A 570 -24.24 19.25 -9.00
C ILE A 570 -24.55 20.43 -9.93
N GLU A 571 -23.58 20.78 -10.77
CA GLU A 571 -23.73 21.83 -11.79
C GLU A 571 -23.99 21.17 -13.14
N TYR A 572 -25.07 21.57 -13.80
CA TYR A 572 -25.45 21.12 -15.14
C TYR A 572 -24.89 22.06 -16.21
N LYS A 573 -24.62 21.53 -17.40
CA LYS A 573 -24.11 22.30 -18.55
C LYS A 573 -25.14 23.32 -19.03
N GLU A 574 -26.40 22.93 -19.04
CA GLU A 574 -27.54 23.78 -19.36
C GLU A 574 -28.36 24.08 -18.10
N PRO A 575 -29.09 25.21 -18.06
CA PRO A 575 -30.09 25.46 -17.02
C PRO A 575 -31.05 24.30 -16.84
N LEU A 576 -31.38 23.99 -15.58
CA LEU A 576 -32.47 23.08 -15.25
C LEU A 576 -33.80 23.65 -15.80
N PRO A 577 -34.80 22.81 -16.12
CA PRO A 577 -36.07 23.28 -16.64
C PRO A 577 -36.73 24.31 -15.71
N GLU A 578 -37.60 25.18 -16.25
CA GLU A 578 -38.33 26.16 -15.43
C GLU A 578 -39.28 25.48 -14.44
N LYS A 579 -39.86 24.34 -14.81
CA LYS A 579 -40.63 23.47 -13.92
C LYS A 579 -40.22 22.02 -14.13
N PHE A 580 -39.90 21.34 -13.04
CA PHE A 580 -39.48 19.95 -13.09
C PHE A 580 -39.68 19.24 -11.77
N ASP A 581 -39.74 17.92 -11.87
CA ASP A 581 -39.70 17.00 -10.76
C ASP A 581 -38.27 16.50 -10.59
N LEU A 582 -37.76 16.59 -9.37
CA LEU A 582 -36.49 16.01 -8.96
C LEU A 582 -36.77 14.71 -8.22
N VAL A 583 -36.51 13.59 -8.89
CA VAL A 583 -36.67 12.25 -8.30
C VAL A 583 -35.33 11.84 -7.70
N ILE A 584 -35.31 11.63 -6.38
CA ILE A 584 -34.11 11.31 -5.61
C ILE A 584 -34.30 9.94 -4.95
N THR A 585 -33.40 9.00 -5.24
CA THR A 585 -33.30 7.71 -4.52
C THR A 585 -32.10 7.76 -3.58
N ALA A 586 -32.34 7.80 -2.28
CA ALA A 586 -31.31 8.02 -1.27
C ALA A 586 -31.69 7.45 0.12
N LYS A 587 -30.72 7.47 1.04
CA LYS A 587 -30.86 7.17 2.47
C LYS A 587 -30.13 8.22 3.31
N ALA A 588 -30.51 8.38 4.57
CA ALA A 588 -29.81 9.20 5.54
C ALA A 588 -28.71 8.42 6.28
N TYR A 589 -27.74 9.15 6.82
CA TYR A 589 -26.75 8.61 7.74
C TYR A 589 -27.02 9.06 9.18
N GLY A 590 -27.16 8.09 10.10
CA GLY A 590 -27.26 8.33 11.53
C GLY A 590 -28.34 9.35 11.91
N PRO A 591 -28.01 10.45 12.60
CA PRO A 591 -29.00 11.41 13.07
C PRO A 591 -29.62 12.25 11.94
N ASN A 592 -29.15 12.16 10.69
CA ASN A 592 -29.83 12.80 9.56
C ASN A 592 -31.16 12.09 9.20
N ALA A 593 -31.37 10.86 9.68
CA ALA A 593 -32.61 10.13 9.45
C ALA A 593 -33.79 10.89 10.06
N ASN A 594 -34.87 11.01 9.29
CA ASN A 594 -36.09 11.74 9.64
C ASN A 594 -35.89 13.23 9.96
N LYS A 595 -34.74 13.82 9.60
CA LYS A 595 -34.50 15.27 9.69
C LYS A 595 -34.77 15.95 8.33
N PRO A 596 -35.18 17.24 8.34
CA PRO A 596 -35.31 18.02 7.12
C PRO A 596 -33.93 18.26 6.49
N ILE A 597 -33.76 17.85 5.24
CA ILE A 597 -32.55 18.03 4.43
C ILE A 597 -32.87 19.04 3.33
N PRO A 598 -32.33 20.28 3.38
CA PRO A 598 -32.56 21.28 2.34
C PRO A 598 -32.03 20.84 0.97
N VAL A 599 -32.86 21.01 -0.06
CA VAL A 599 -32.51 20.83 -1.47
C VAL A 599 -32.83 22.12 -2.22
N ARG A 600 -31.83 22.73 -2.84
CA ARG A 600 -31.92 24.07 -3.46
C ARG A 600 -31.61 24.03 -4.95
N VAL A 601 -32.38 24.81 -5.70
CA VAL A 601 -32.13 25.13 -7.11
C VAL A 601 -32.43 26.62 -7.30
N GLY A 602 -31.39 27.42 -7.56
CA GLY A 602 -31.51 28.88 -7.58
C GLY A 602 -32.03 29.42 -6.24
N GLU A 603 -33.16 30.11 -6.28
CA GLU A 603 -33.83 30.68 -5.10
C GLU A 603 -34.91 29.74 -4.51
N SER A 604 -35.23 28.63 -5.19
CA SER A 604 -36.21 27.66 -4.72
C SER A 604 -35.56 26.64 -3.80
N GLU A 605 -36.17 26.42 -2.63
CA GLU A 605 -35.78 25.39 -1.66
C GLU A 605 -36.96 24.44 -1.42
N GLN A 606 -36.68 23.14 -1.47
CA GLN A 606 -37.58 22.07 -1.04
C GLN A 606 -36.90 21.29 0.09
N VAL A 607 -37.69 20.58 0.88
CA VAL A 607 -37.19 19.75 1.98
C VAL A 607 -37.30 18.27 1.61
N LEU A 608 -36.17 17.58 1.66
CA LEU A 608 -36.09 16.14 1.58
C LEU A 608 -36.11 15.53 3.00
N THR A 609 -36.82 14.43 3.19
CA THR A 609 -36.76 13.63 4.43
C THR A 609 -36.48 12.19 4.04
N LEU A 610 -35.46 11.59 4.65
CA LEU A 610 -34.98 10.24 4.34
C LEU A 610 -34.93 9.41 5.62
N ASP A 611 -35.15 8.10 5.49
CA ASP A 611 -34.83 7.12 6.54
C ASP A 611 -33.41 6.56 6.35
N ASN A 612 -32.96 5.67 7.23
CA ASN A 612 -31.71 4.92 7.11
C ASN A 612 -31.74 3.91 5.95
N ASP A 613 -32.95 3.50 5.54
CA ASP A 613 -33.17 2.66 4.36
C ASP A 613 -33.28 3.50 3.08
N VAL A 614 -32.91 2.89 1.96
CA VAL A 614 -33.00 3.53 0.64
C VAL A 614 -34.46 3.73 0.27
N THR A 615 -34.83 4.98 0.01
CA THR A 615 -36.18 5.39 -0.40
C THR A 615 -36.12 6.34 -1.60
N THR A 616 -37.20 6.39 -2.38
CA THR A 616 -37.34 7.31 -3.51
C THR A 616 -38.36 8.39 -3.17
N THR A 617 -37.95 9.65 -3.30
CA THR A 617 -38.77 10.83 -3.03
C THR A 617 -38.75 11.75 -4.24
N THR A 618 -39.91 12.33 -4.57
CA THR A 618 -40.03 13.32 -5.64
C THR A 618 -40.23 14.71 -5.04
N LEU A 619 -39.41 15.67 -5.45
CA LEU A 619 -39.53 17.07 -5.07
C LEU A 619 -39.91 17.90 -6.30
N HIS A 620 -40.81 18.86 -6.11
CA HIS A 620 -41.32 19.68 -7.21
C HIS A 620 -40.67 21.08 -7.16
N PHE A 621 -40.02 21.49 -8.25
CA PHE A 621 -39.29 22.76 -8.31
C PHE A 621 -39.86 23.72 -9.35
N ASP A 622 -39.90 25.00 -8.99
CA ASP A 622 -40.06 26.13 -9.90
C ASP A 622 -38.71 26.89 -9.93
N ASN A 623 -38.12 27.01 -11.11
CA ASN A 623 -36.77 27.56 -11.35
C ASN A 623 -36.83 28.74 -12.33
N PRO A 624 -37.52 29.84 -11.98
CA PRO A 624 -37.74 30.97 -12.88
C PRO A 624 -36.43 31.71 -13.20
N THR A 625 -35.42 31.60 -12.33
CA THR A 625 -34.09 32.18 -12.53
C THR A 625 -33.19 31.35 -13.45
N ARG A 626 -33.69 30.21 -13.95
CA ARG A 626 -32.96 29.28 -14.83
C ARG A 626 -31.59 28.90 -14.24
N SER A 627 -31.57 28.59 -12.95
CA SER A 627 -30.38 28.04 -12.31
C SER A 627 -30.00 26.70 -12.93
N ASN A 628 -28.71 26.44 -13.05
CA ASN A 628 -28.15 25.18 -13.51
C ASN A 628 -27.54 24.36 -12.36
N THR A 629 -27.74 24.77 -11.10
CA THR A 629 -27.06 24.15 -9.96
C THR A 629 -28.08 23.56 -8.99
N LEU A 630 -27.90 22.29 -8.66
CA LEU A 630 -28.59 21.58 -7.60
C LEU A 630 -27.68 21.47 -6.37
N ILE A 631 -28.17 21.87 -5.21
CA ILE A 631 -27.44 21.81 -3.94
C ILE A 631 -28.25 20.99 -2.93
N ILE A 632 -27.64 19.99 -2.31
CA ILE A 632 -28.22 19.23 -1.20
C ILE A 632 -27.33 19.43 0.02
N THR A 633 -27.90 19.87 1.14
CA THR A 633 -27.15 20.19 2.36
C THR A 633 -27.54 19.24 3.50
N PRO A 634 -26.78 18.16 3.75
CA PRO A 634 -27.01 17.31 4.91
C PRO A 634 -26.80 18.11 6.23
N PRO A 635 -27.79 18.16 7.13
CA PRO A 635 -27.77 19.08 8.27
C PRO A 635 -26.83 18.66 9.41
N ASP A 636 -26.53 17.36 9.56
CA ASP A 636 -25.79 16.84 10.71
C ASP A 636 -24.80 15.72 10.32
N PRO A 637 -23.78 15.99 9.47
CA PRO A 637 -22.83 14.97 9.03
C PRO A 637 -22.07 14.35 10.21
N GLN A 638 -21.92 13.02 10.23
CA GLN A 638 -21.25 12.30 11.32
C GLN A 638 -19.91 11.74 10.89
N THR A 639 -18.92 11.89 11.76
CA THR A 639 -17.60 11.27 11.62
C THR A 639 -17.71 9.76 11.79
N THR A 640 -17.25 8.99 10.81
CA THR A 640 -17.34 7.52 10.81
C THR A 640 -16.24 6.86 9.98
N ASN A 641 -15.86 5.64 10.38
CA ASN A 641 -14.98 4.76 9.61
C ASN A 641 -15.75 3.82 8.67
N GLU A 642 -17.07 3.93 8.61
CA GLU A 642 -17.88 3.17 7.66
C GLU A 642 -17.37 3.41 6.24
N GLY A 643 -17.10 2.32 5.52
CA GLY A 643 -16.54 2.34 4.17
C GLY A 643 -15.31 3.23 4.01
N ASN A 644 -14.56 3.52 5.07
CA ASN A 644 -13.33 4.29 4.99
C ASN A 644 -12.19 3.41 4.43
N ILE A 645 -11.18 4.04 3.84
CA ILE A 645 -9.93 3.35 3.49
C ILE A 645 -9.07 3.32 4.77
N LEU A 646 -8.44 2.18 5.07
CA LEU A 646 -7.57 2.09 6.24
C LEU A 646 -6.47 3.17 6.17
N GLY A 647 -6.01 3.71 7.31
CA GLY A 647 -4.97 4.76 7.32
C GLY A 647 -5.42 6.13 6.79
N HIS A 648 -6.66 6.29 6.33
CA HIS A 648 -7.25 7.59 6.03
C HIS A 648 -8.09 8.09 7.20
N SER A 649 -8.14 9.41 7.39
CA SER A 649 -8.98 10.01 8.41
C SER A 649 -10.46 9.62 8.21
N PRO A 650 -11.23 9.41 9.30
CA PRO A 650 -12.64 9.05 9.23
C PRO A 650 -13.44 10.01 8.35
N ARG A 651 -14.40 9.50 7.58
CA ARG A 651 -15.26 10.30 6.69
C ARG A 651 -16.33 11.05 7.49
N GLN A 652 -16.83 12.18 6.99
CA GLN A 652 -17.98 12.88 7.59
C GLN A 652 -19.23 12.72 6.74
N LEU A 653 -20.03 11.68 7.01
CA LEU A 653 -21.13 11.25 6.15
C LEU A 653 -22.47 11.84 6.57
N GLY A 654 -23.31 12.23 5.59
CA GLY A 654 -24.62 12.84 5.83
C GLY A 654 -25.78 12.08 5.18
N ILE A 655 -25.75 11.92 3.86
CA ILE A 655 -26.74 11.15 3.09
C ILE A 655 -26.05 10.23 2.09
N GLY A 656 -26.67 9.09 1.79
CA GLY A 656 -26.23 8.15 0.77
C GLY A 656 -27.13 8.23 -0.45
N MET A 657 -26.58 8.59 -1.60
CA MET A 657 -27.32 8.76 -2.86
C MET A 657 -27.11 7.54 -3.76
N VAL A 658 -28.20 7.05 -4.33
CA VAL A 658 -28.22 5.94 -5.29
C VAL A 658 -28.42 6.50 -6.70
N GLU A 659 -29.44 7.34 -6.87
CA GLU A 659 -29.82 7.91 -8.16
C GLU A 659 -30.48 9.28 -7.98
N ILE A 660 -30.21 10.21 -8.90
CA ILE A 660 -30.95 11.47 -9.05
C ILE A 660 -31.39 11.64 -10.50
N LYS A 661 -32.67 11.92 -10.73
CA LYS A 661 -33.25 12.15 -12.05
C LYS A 661 -34.03 13.46 -12.10
N VAL A 662 -33.81 14.24 -13.15
CA VAL A 662 -34.57 15.46 -13.46
C VAL A 662 -35.61 15.11 -14.53
N VAL A 663 -36.88 15.24 -14.19
CA VAL A 663 -38.01 14.98 -15.10
C VAL A 663 -38.71 16.30 -15.37
N LYS A 664 -38.74 16.74 -16.63
CA LYS A 664 -39.54 17.91 -17.02
C LYS A 664 -41.00 17.63 -16.67
N SER A 665 -41.60 18.50 -15.86
CA SER A 665 -43.04 18.43 -15.61
C SER A 665 -43.72 19.01 -16.85
N GLU A 666 -44.46 18.18 -17.60
CA GLU A 666 -45.36 18.71 -18.63
C GLU A 666 -46.44 19.54 -17.92
N GLY A 667 -46.50 20.82 -18.27
CA GLY A 667 -47.49 21.77 -17.74
C GLY A 667 -48.87 21.55 -18.30
#